data_AF-A0A938IJ83-F1
#
_entry.id   AF-A0A938IJ83-F1
#
_cell.length_a   1.000
_cell.length_b   1.000
_cell.length_c   1.000
_cell.angle_alpha   90.00
_cell.angle_beta   90.00
_cell.angle_gamma   90.00
#
_symmetry.space_group_name_H-M   'P 1'
#
loop_
_entity.id
_entity.type
_entity.pdbx_description
1 polymer ?
#
loop_
_entity_poly.entity_id
_entity_poly.type
_entity_poly.pdbx_seq_one_letter_code
_entity_poly.pdbx_strand_id
1 'polypeptide(L)'
;MNTRSGFLACAALVALAARATADFTASGTFLYVDKAFTFSGWTGSEPQLPVRKATVQVIDATTSAVLATGSTNSAGQYSIPVTGSGTANVLVRCFSRSNQYGTFPLQVVDNFGVEYSVSSPTFNGWNLSTNLNVGTTVAGKIFAGSKQANPFNMLDQVVAGVDYVKSLGAANPIALVRMVWPGGSGSFAVNSTATMADDDGYDDLVQLHELGHVIHNLYSDSDSPGGSHTFGASDQDPRLSFGEGWATFFAGAVRQHQELFDPGFYMDCNGGSTTGGVQLSMRMENGTPYASLTGGEADEGAIFCALWDIVDTKTTNDGGTTDDDTLDGTVSFAGSSGDLAQWQVFTGPVASAPNLTIRDEFHGFFAPTNFGNYTQLDAVFNTWKMRFRLDANEPNNSTASATPLSLGNAWSATRTLYYSSANPPAPGDGDSDYYSFSLAIGAVFEVETRYPGAASDATTYCDTFLTVRRPDGSALASSDSGGIGRNAKLTGLVADTAGTWTAEVKTVHSYRKTGSYDIRARLLSGGGTAPSISGIAPSAVLAVEPGTPILTLTGSALLATSSVLVGGVPLPPANYSVVSDTTITIALPMLDVLGLVEVIVVTPGGADTASFTVLANDPPGIELETGGTGFLTTFGGATLTIGAPVGNWAFVAVSPENLPTVVPGLFALDIGNNFTSLLYKGAVIVPAKGWDQKFYSLTGVTPGLTLHFQVLSVDPLLGLPGDASNVSSGLLLL
;
A
#
# COMPACT_ATOMS: atom_id res chain seq x y z
N MET A 1 58.29 -57.25 47.51
CA MET A 1 57.86 -58.41 46.68
C MET A 1 57.81 -57.93 45.24
N ASN A 2 58.86 -58.21 44.46
CA ASN A 2 58.88 -59.26 43.43
C ASN A 2 57.82 -59.03 42.33
N THR A 3 58.08 -58.93 41.03
CA THR A 3 59.29 -59.16 40.20
C THR A 3 58.91 -58.86 38.73
N ARG A 4 59.92 -58.50 37.91
CA ARG A 4 60.11 -58.83 36.47
C ARG A 4 59.28 -58.09 35.39
N SER A 5 59.94 -57.33 34.50
CA SER A 5 60.54 -57.73 33.19
C SER A 5 59.45 -57.82 32.11
N GLY A 6 59.54 -57.31 30.88
CA GLY A 6 60.61 -56.69 30.09
C GLY A 6 60.15 -56.80 28.61
N PHE A 7 60.57 -55.83 27.77
CA PHE A 7 60.69 -55.89 26.31
C PHE A 7 59.56 -56.52 25.46
N LEU A 8 58.96 -55.73 24.57
CA LEU A 8 59.05 -55.99 23.12
C LEU A 8 58.61 -54.76 22.31
N ALA A 9 59.49 -54.37 21.38
CA ALA A 9 59.27 -53.35 20.40
C ALA A 9 58.21 -53.78 19.38
N CYS A 10 57.23 -52.91 19.12
CA CYS A 10 56.50 -52.89 17.87
C CYS A 10 56.63 -51.49 17.26
N ALA A 11 57.80 -51.23 16.69
CA ALA A 11 57.91 -50.30 15.57
C ALA A 11 57.25 -50.98 14.37
N ALA A 12 56.03 -50.55 14.01
CA ALA A 12 55.35 -51.03 12.83
C ALA A 12 54.63 -49.87 12.14
N LEU A 13 55.24 -49.45 11.02
CA LEU A 13 54.67 -48.73 9.90
C LEU A 13 53.83 -47.48 10.21
N VAL A 14 54.53 -46.36 10.44
CA VAL A 14 54.11 -45.13 9.76
C VAL A 14 54.33 -45.38 8.28
N ALA A 15 53.30 -45.89 7.60
CA ALA A 15 53.22 -45.74 6.15
C ALA A 15 53.24 -44.22 5.91
N LEU A 16 54.39 -43.71 5.44
CA LEU A 16 54.38 -42.48 4.69
C LEU A 16 53.33 -42.72 3.61
N ALA A 17 52.16 -42.09 3.73
CA ALA A 17 51.36 -41.78 2.57
C ALA A 17 52.33 -41.05 1.65
N ALA A 18 52.80 -41.74 0.62
CA ALA A 18 53.50 -41.10 -0.46
C ALA A 18 52.61 -39.92 -0.84
N ARG A 19 53.10 -38.70 -0.63
CA ARG A 19 52.46 -37.52 -1.20
C ARG A 19 52.22 -37.90 -2.66
N ALA A 20 50.96 -37.98 -3.08
CA ALA A 20 50.65 -38.05 -4.49
C ALA A 20 51.33 -36.82 -5.09
N THR A 21 52.48 -37.03 -5.74
CA THR A 21 53.18 -35.97 -6.40
C THR A 21 52.30 -35.63 -7.58
N ALA A 22 51.68 -34.45 -7.54
CA ALA A 22 51.03 -33.92 -8.73
C ALA A 22 52.06 -33.93 -9.87
N ASP A 23 51.80 -34.69 -10.92
CA ASP A 23 52.70 -34.80 -12.06
C ASP A 23 52.64 -33.52 -12.90
N PHE A 24 51.49 -32.83 -12.86
CA PHE A 24 51.32 -31.46 -13.33
C PHE A 24 50.16 -30.75 -12.62
N THR A 25 50.11 -29.43 -12.77
CA THR A 25 48.99 -28.57 -12.34
C THR A 25 48.27 -28.01 -13.56
N ALA A 26 46.96 -28.17 -13.62
CA ALA A 26 46.09 -27.47 -14.57
C ALA A 26 45.57 -26.18 -13.92
N SER A 27 45.77 -25.04 -14.58
CA SER A 27 45.40 -23.72 -14.06
C SER A 27 44.76 -22.86 -15.14
N GLY A 28 43.95 -21.88 -14.73
CA GLY A 28 43.30 -20.94 -15.63
C GLY A 28 42.20 -20.15 -14.94
N THR A 29 41.38 -19.48 -15.73
CA THR A 29 40.25 -18.66 -15.26
C THR A 29 39.00 -18.99 -16.07
N PHE A 30 37.86 -19.15 -15.40
CA PHE A 30 36.54 -19.19 -16.03
C PHE A 30 35.76 -17.90 -15.73
N LEU A 31 35.27 -17.27 -16.78
CA LEU A 31 34.37 -16.11 -16.72
C LEU A 31 33.04 -16.45 -17.41
N TYR A 32 31.99 -15.68 -17.16
CA TYR A 32 30.73 -15.72 -17.91
C TYR A 32 30.36 -14.33 -18.42
N VAL A 33 29.61 -14.27 -19.52
CA VAL A 33 29.04 -13.00 -20.01
C VAL A 33 27.76 -12.71 -19.25
N ASP A 34 27.72 -11.56 -18.59
CA ASP A 34 26.59 -11.06 -17.81
C ASP A 34 25.84 -9.93 -18.56
N LYS A 35 24.68 -9.49 -18.03
CA LYS A 35 23.94 -8.31 -18.48
C LYS A 35 23.81 -7.30 -17.35
N ALA A 36 24.49 -6.15 -17.50
CA ALA A 36 24.36 -5.09 -16.50
C ALA A 36 23.00 -4.39 -16.59
N PHE A 37 22.39 -4.14 -15.43
CA PHE A 37 21.11 -3.46 -15.26
C PHE A 37 21.20 -2.34 -14.20
N THR A 38 20.16 -1.51 -14.16
CA THR A 38 19.90 -0.52 -13.11
C THR A 38 18.42 -0.57 -12.76
N PHE A 39 17.94 0.28 -11.85
CA PHE A 39 16.51 0.45 -11.61
C PHE A 39 15.71 0.84 -12.89
N SER A 40 16.38 1.40 -13.91
CA SER A 40 15.76 1.74 -15.21
C SER A 40 15.80 0.59 -16.24
N GLY A 41 16.21 -0.61 -15.83
CA GLY A 41 16.31 -1.81 -16.65
C GLY A 41 17.72 -2.04 -17.21
N TRP A 42 17.81 -2.80 -18.30
CA TRP A 42 19.07 -3.16 -18.95
C TRP A 42 19.85 -1.91 -19.38
N THR A 43 21.17 -1.94 -19.20
CA THR A 43 22.06 -0.86 -19.70
C THR A 43 22.53 -1.10 -21.13
N GLY A 44 22.51 -2.36 -21.59
CA GLY A 44 23.12 -2.82 -22.84
C GLY A 44 24.60 -3.18 -22.69
N SER A 45 25.19 -3.04 -21.50
CA SER A 45 26.55 -3.50 -21.20
C SER A 45 26.55 -5.00 -20.87
N GLU A 46 27.54 -5.72 -21.41
CA GLU A 46 27.68 -7.17 -21.25
C GLU A 46 29.06 -7.51 -20.67
N PRO A 47 29.29 -7.27 -19.37
CA PRO A 47 30.60 -7.49 -18.75
C PRO A 47 30.93 -8.99 -18.68
N GLN A 48 32.23 -9.29 -18.59
CA GLN A 48 32.70 -10.64 -18.27
C GLN A 48 32.97 -10.74 -16.77
N LEU A 49 32.16 -11.51 -16.07
CA LEU A 49 32.26 -11.70 -14.63
C LEU A 49 32.86 -13.06 -14.26
N PRO A 50 33.51 -13.21 -13.10
CA PRO A 50 34.09 -14.49 -12.70
C PRO A 50 33.04 -15.55 -12.42
N VAL A 51 33.26 -16.78 -12.89
CA VAL A 51 32.45 -17.92 -12.43
C VAL A 51 32.93 -18.31 -11.03
N ARG A 52 32.26 -17.85 -9.97
CA ARG A 52 32.71 -18.06 -8.58
C ARG A 52 32.37 -19.46 -8.09
N LYS A 53 33.30 -20.05 -7.35
CA LYS A 53 33.13 -21.29 -6.56
C LYS A 53 32.67 -22.54 -7.34
N ALA A 54 32.67 -22.52 -8.66
CA ALA A 54 32.18 -23.60 -9.50
C ALA A 54 33.12 -24.81 -9.53
N THR A 55 32.55 -25.99 -9.73
CA THR A 55 33.26 -27.26 -9.88
C THR A 55 33.91 -27.33 -11.26
N VAL A 56 35.19 -27.67 -11.30
CA VAL A 56 36.00 -27.78 -12.51
C VAL A 56 36.60 -29.18 -12.59
N GLN A 57 36.51 -29.80 -13.77
CA GLN A 57 37.12 -31.10 -14.06
C GLN A 57 38.19 -30.97 -15.14
N VAL A 58 39.31 -31.65 -14.92
CA VAL A 58 40.32 -31.92 -15.95
C VAL A 58 40.01 -33.29 -16.55
N ILE A 59 39.80 -33.36 -17.86
CA ILE A 59 39.24 -34.52 -18.56
C ILE A 59 40.20 -34.95 -19.67
N ASP A 60 40.44 -36.26 -19.81
CA ASP A 60 40.99 -36.82 -21.05
C ASP A 60 39.88 -36.86 -22.11
N ALA A 61 39.95 -35.95 -23.08
CA ALA A 61 38.98 -35.80 -24.15
C ALA A 61 38.85 -37.03 -25.05
N THR A 62 39.81 -37.96 -25.02
CA THR A 62 39.75 -39.21 -25.81
C THR A 62 38.83 -40.24 -25.15
N THR A 63 38.98 -40.41 -23.84
CA THR A 63 38.31 -41.46 -23.06
C THR A 63 37.11 -40.93 -22.26
N SER A 64 36.97 -39.61 -22.18
CA SER A 64 36.07 -38.90 -21.24
C SER A 64 36.35 -39.18 -19.77
N ALA A 65 37.53 -39.71 -19.44
CA ALA A 65 37.93 -39.95 -18.05
C ALA A 65 38.23 -38.63 -17.33
N VAL A 66 37.67 -38.45 -16.13
CA VAL A 66 38.00 -37.33 -15.24
C VAL A 66 39.36 -37.62 -14.58
N LEU A 67 40.37 -36.82 -14.93
CA LEU A 67 41.73 -36.92 -14.41
C LEU A 67 41.88 -36.27 -13.04
N ALA A 68 41.18 -35.15 -12.83
CA ALA A 68 41.12 -34.46 -11.55
C ALA A 68 39.86 -33.60 -11.46
N THR A 69 39.45 -33.28 -10.23
CA THR A 69 38.38 -32.33 -9.94
C THR A 69 38.89 -31.28 -8.96
N GLY A 70 38.50 -30.05 -9.16
CA GLY A 70 38.73 -28.95 -8.24
C GLY A 70 37.65 -27.89 -8.44
N SER A 71 37.97 -26.64 -8.15
CA SER A 71 36.99 -25.57 -8.25
C SER A 71 37.62 -24.20 -8.50
N THR A 72 36.79 -23.26 -8.95
CA THR A 72 37.19 -21.85 -9.05
C THR A 72 37.15 -21.16 -7.70
N ASN A 73 38.01 -20.14 -7.52
CA ASN A 73 37.97 -19.21 -6.39
C ASN A 73 36.98 -18.05 -6.67
N SER A 74 36.97 -17.03 -5.81
CA SER A 74 36.09 -15.85 -5.96
C SER A 74 36.46 -14.95 -7.16
N ALA A 75 37.63 -15.13 -7.75
CA ALA A 75 38.07 -14.46 -8.98
C ALA A 75 37.94 -15.35 -10.23
N GLY A 76 37.22 -16.48 -10.13
CA GLY A 76 37.03 -17.43 -11.24
C GLY A 76 38.27 -18.25 -11.60
N GLN A 77 39.35 -18.11 -10.84
CA GLN A 77 40.62 -18.79 -11.10
C GLN A 77 40.63 -20.18 -10.47
N TYR A 78 41.25 -21.15 -11.13
CA TYR A 78 41.46 -22.50 -10.61
C TYR A 78 42.93 -22.91 -10.72
N SER A 79 43.33 -23.81 -9.83
CA SER A 79 44.65 -24.46 -9.84
C SER A 79 44.48 -25.87 -9.28
N ILE A 80 44.48 -26.86 -10.17
CA ILE A 80 44.09 -28.25 -9.88
C ILE A 80 45.32 -29.15 -10.07
N PRO A 81 45.85 -29.76 -9.00
CA PRO A 81 46.87 -30.78 -9.12
C PRO A 81 46.28 -32.03 -9.79
N VAL A 82 46.99 -32.57 -10.79
CA VAL A 82 46.56 -33.73 -11.55
C VAL A 82 47.62 -34.83 -11.45
N THR A 83 47.18 -36.07 -11.25
CA THR A 83 48.05 -37.24 -11.28
C THR A 83 47.94 -37.89 -12.65
N GLY A 84 49.07 -38.13 -13.32
CA GLY A 84 49.10 -38.72 -14.66
C GLY A 84 50.48 -38.67 -15.29
N SER A 85 50.81 -39.67 -16.10
CA SER A 85 52.09 -39.76 -16.82
C SER A 85 51.87 -40.03 -18.30
N GLY A 86 52.79 -39.59 -19.15
CA GLY A 86 52.69 -39.76 -20.60
C GLY A 86 51.98 -38.59 -21.28
N THR A 87 51.25 -38.87 -22.35
CA THR A 87 50.53 -37.84 -23.12
C THR A 87 49.03 -38.15 -23.18
N ALA A 88 48.18 -37.11 -23.12
CA ALA A 88 46.73 -37.23 -23.29
C ALA A 88 46.14 -36.00 -23.98
N ASN A 89 44.94 -36.12 -24.55
CA ASN A 89 44.19 -34.98 -25.06
C ASN A 89 43.46 -34.32 -23.88
N VAL A 90 43.96 -33.21 -23.35
CA VAL A 90 43.42 -32.63 -22.11
C VAL A 90 42.38 -31.56 -22.41
N LEU A 91 41.25 -31.62 -21.74
CA LEU A 91 40.17 -30.62 -21.74
C LEU A 91 39.89 -30.19 -20.30
N VAL A 92 39.68 -28.90 -20.05
CA VAL A 92 39.19 -28.44 -18.74
C VAL A 92 37.76 -27.95 -18.87
N ARG A 93 36.86 -28.46 -18.02
CA ARG A 93 35.42 -28.18 -18.05
C ARG A 93 34.96 -27.62 -16.72
N CYS A 94 34.25 -26.49 -16.77
CA CYS A 94 33.58 -25.86 -15.64
C CYS A 94 32.08 -26.17 -15.70
N PHE A 95 31.48 -26.56 -14.57
CA PHE A 95 30.07 -26.90 -14.47
C PHE A 95 29.31 -25.81 -13.72
N SER A 96 28.02 -25.68 -14.02
CA SER A 96 27.06 -24.84 -13.28
C SER A 96 26.68 -25.48 -11.92
N ARG A 97 27.70 -25.90 -11.17
CA ARG A 97 27.62 -26.57 -9.86
C ARG A 97 28.71 -26.04 -8.95
N SER A 98 28.43 -25.91 -7.65
CA SER A 98 29.45 -25.78 -6.61
C SER A 98 29.36 -26.91 -5.59
N ASN A 99 30.49 -27.58 -5.33
CA ASN A 99 30.64 -28.56 -4.25
C ASN A 99 31.36 -28.00 -3.01
N GLN A 100 31.51 -26.67 -2.90
CA GLN A 100 32.26 -26.04 -1.81
C GLN A 100 31.44 -25.81 -0.53
N TYR A 101 30.14 -26.07 -0.56
CA TYR A 101 29.19 -25.70 0.51
C TYR A 101 28.71 -26.89 1.34
N GLY A 102 29.57 -27.91 1.51
CA GLY A 102 29.26 -29.11 2.29
C GLY A 102 28.77 -30.28 1.44
N THR A 103 27.92 -31.13 2.02
CA THR A 103 27.48 -32.38 1.39
C THR A 103 26.55 -32.14 0.19
N PHE A 104 25.69 -31.13 0.29
CA PHE A 104 24.72 -30.80 -0.74
C PHE A 104 25.27 -29.72 -1.68
N PRO A 105 25.28 -29.94 -3.00
CA PRO A 105 25.80 -28.95 -3.93
C PRO A 105 24.83 -27.79 -4.13
N LEU A 106 25.38 -26.66 -4.58
CA LEU A 106 24.61 -25.62 -5.27
C LEU A 106 24.64 -25.98 -6.76
N GLN A 107 23.52 -25.98 -7.47
CA GLN A 107 23.53 -26.31 -8.90
C GLN A 107 22.46 -25.60 -9.71
N VAL A 108 22.76 -25.38 -10.99
CA VAL A 108 21.82 -24.91 -12.00
C VAL A 108 21.65 -25.98 -13.07
N VAL A 109 20.40 -26.29 -13.40
CA VAL A 109 20.07 -27.37 -14.34
C VAL A 109 19.00 -26.94 -15.32
N ASP A 110 18.91 -27.64 -16.45
CA ASP A 110 17.75 -27.55 -17.33
C ASP A 110 16.52 -28.27 -16.75
N ASN A 111 15.38 -28.19 -17.45
CA ASN A 111 14.13 -28.86 -17.05
C ASN A 111 14.21 -30.40 -17.01
N PHE A 112 15.28 -30.99 -17.54
CA PHE A 112 15.54 -32.43 -17.47
C PHE A 112 16.51 -32.78 -16.33
N GLY A 113 16.96 -31.79 -15.55
CA GLY A 113 17.91 -31.97 -14.47
C GLY A 113 19.36 -32.10 -14.94
N VAL A 114 19.66 -31.68 -16.17
CA VAL A 114 21.01 -31.73 -16.74
C VAL A 114 21.76 -30.44 -16.44
N GLU A 115 23.01 -30.56 -16.00
CA GLU A 115 23.87 -29.42 -15.70
C GLU A 115 24.44 -28.78 -16.95
N TYR A 116 24.51 -27.45 -16.93
CA TYR A 116 25.24 -26.69 -17.93
C TYR A 116 26.75 -26.74 -17.65
N SER A 117 27.54 -26.67 -18.71
CA SER A 117 29.00 -26.59 -18.60
C SER A 117 29.63 -25.80 -19.74
N VAL A 118 30.80 -25.21 -19.47
CA VAL A 118 31.67 -24.58 -20.47
C VAL A 118 33.02 -25.30 -20.43
N SER A 119 33.62 -25.52 -21.60
CA SER A 119 34.93 -26.18 -21.69
C SER A 119 35.95 -25.30 -22.40
N SER A 120 37.22 -25.46 -22.02
CA SER A 120 38.34 -24.93 -22.79
C SER A 120 38.40 -25.58 -24.19
N PRO A 121 39.27 -25.12 -25.09
CA PRO A 121 39.74 -25.94 -26.19
C PRO A 121 40.41 -27.23 -25.69
N THR A 122 40.48 -28.26 -26.54
CA THR A 122 41.24 -29.49 -26.26
C THR A 122 42.73 -29.27 -26.56
N PHE A 123 43.59 -29.55 -25.59
CA PHE A 123 45.05 -29.56 -25.70
C PHE A 123 45.52 -30.95 -26.13
N ASN A 124 45.69 -31.14 -27.44
CA ASN A 124 45.99 -32.44 -28.02
C ASN A 124 47.40 -32.94 -27.66
N GLY A 125 47.50 -34.20 -27.22
CA GLY A 125 48.76 -34.87 -26.90
C GLY A 125 49.60 -34.17 -25.81
N TRP A 126 48.95 -33.49 -24.87
CA TRP A 126 49.60 -32.76 -23.78
C TRP A 126 50.46 -33.68 -22.91
N ASN A 127 51.69 -33.24 -22.62
CA ASN A 127 52.58 -33.96 -21.71
C ASN A 127 52.10 -33.77 -20.25
N LEU A 128 51.64 -34.85 -19.63
CA LEU A 128 51.10 -34.84 -18.26
C LEU A 128 52.17 -34.66 -17.16
N SER A 129 53.44 -34.46 -17.53
CA SER A 129 54.50 -34.02 -16.60
C SER A 129 54.79 -32.52 -16.69
N THR A 130 53.98 -31.75 -17.43
CA THR A 130 54.14 -30.30 -17.63
C THR A 130 52.88 -29.57 -17.20
N ASN A 131 53.02 -28.54 -16.36
CA ASN A 131 51.93 -27.68 -15.94
C ASN A 131 51.20 -27.08 -17.15
N LEU A 132 49.87 -27.19 -17.13
CA LEU A 132 48.98 -26.65 -18.16
C LEU A 132 48.37 -25.35 -17.63
N ASN A 133 48.63 -24.24 -18.31
CA ASN A 133 47.88 -23.01 -18.13
C ASN A 133 46.91 -22.85 -19.32
N VAL A 134 45.63 -23.00 -19.05
CA VAL A 134 44.55 -22.90 -20.05
C VAL A 134 44.27 -21.44 -20.43
N GLY A 135 44.70 -20.48 -19.63
CA GLY A 135 44.33 -19.07 -19.78
C GLY A 135 42.88 -18.84 -19.35
N THR A 136 42.22 -17.88 -20.01
CA THR A 136 40.83 -17.52 -19.73
C THR A 136 39.88 -18.23 -20.68
N THR A 137 38.86 -18.90 -20.12
CA THR A 137 37.72 -19.44 -20.87
C THR A 137 36.47 -18.68 -20.46
N VAL A 138 35.72 -18.16 -21.44
CA VAL A 138 34.50 -17.38 -21.19
C VAL A 138 33.28 -18.21 -21.61
N ALA A 139 32.36 -18.45 -20.69
CA ALA A 139 31.03 -18.93 -20.99
C ALA A 139 30.28 -17.83 -21.75
N GLY A 140 30.21 -17.99 -23.07
CA GLY A 140 29.42 -17.11 -23.91
C GLY A 140 27.93 -17.30 -23.66
N LYS A 141 27.15 -16.34 -24.18
CA LYS A 141 25.70 -16.48 -24.25
C LYS A 141 25.35 -17.77 -24.99
N ILE A 142 24.55 -18.63 -24.35
CA ILE A 142 23.85 -19.69 -25.08
C ILE A 142 22.97 -18.94 -26.09
N PHE A 143 22.87 -19.40 -27.34
CA PHE A 143 21.96 -18.78 -28.30
C PHE A 143 21.29 -19.87 -29.11
N ALA A 144 20.06 -20.19 -28.74
CA ALA A 144 19.07 -20.71 -29.67
C ALA A 144 17.67 -20.29 -29.19
N GLY A 145 16.89 -19.66 -30.05
CA GLY A 145 15.47 -19.39 -29.81
C GLY A 145 15.13 -18.11 -29.04
N SER A 146 15.81 -17.78 -27.93
CA SER A 146 15.70 -16.50 -27.17
C SER A 146 16.44 -16.52 -25.80
N LYS A 147 17.44 -17.38 -25.59
CA LYS A 147 17.95 -17.72 -24.24
C LYS A 147 19.49 -17.67 -24.19
N GLN A 148 20.10 -17.01 -23.19
CA GLN A 148 21.47 -16.44 -23.14
C GLN A 148 22.43 -17.15 -22.10
N ALA A 149 23.55 -16.59 -21.58
CA ALA A 149 24.58 -17.28 -20.72
C ALA A 149 24.14 -17.60 -19.27
N ASN A 150 22.83 -17.57 -19.06
CA ASN A 150 22.08 -17.53 -17.82
C ASN A 150 22.57 -18.49 -16.71
N PRO A 151 22.92 -19.77 -16.99
CA PRO A 151 23.18 -20.73 -15.90
C PRO A 151 24.38 -20.40 -15.00
N PHE A 152 25.41 -19.73 -15.53
CA PHE A 152 26.56 -19.34 -14.72
C PHE A 152 26.30 -18.06 -13.93
N ASN A 153 25.48 -17.14 -14.44
CA ASN A 153 24.97 -16.01 -13.68
C ASN A 153 24.13 -16.48 -12.49
N MET A 154 23.19 -17.39 -12.75
CA MET A 154 22.35 -18.00 -11.72
C MET A 154 23.16 -18.72 -10.64
N LEU A 155 24.20 -19.49 -11.02
CA LEU A 155 25.09 -20.10 -10.03
C LEU A 155 25.76 -19.03 -9.16
N ASP A 156 26.15 -17.91 -9.76
CA ASP A 156 26.80 -16.80 -9.07
C ASP A 156 25.86 -16.14 -8.05
N GLN A 157 24.57 -15.98 -8.38
CA GLN A 157 23.54 -15.51 -7.44
C GLN A 157 23.30 -16.51 -6.30
N VAL A 158 23.27 -17.83 -6.58
CA VAL A 158 23.17 -18.85 -5.51
C VAL A 158 24.38 -18.81 -4.58
N VAL A 159 25.58 -18.68 -5.14
CA VAL A 159 26.82 -18.53 -4.36
C VAL A 159 26.75 -17.28 -3.49
N ALA A 160 26.29 -16.15 -4.03
CA ALA A 160 26.13 -14.90 -3.31
C ALA A 160 25.17 -15.01 -2.12
N GLY A 161 23.98 -15.56 -2.34
CA GLY A 161 22.98 -15.70 -1.29
C GLY A 161 23.44 -16.65 -0.19
N VAL A 162 24.11 -17.75 -0.54
CA VAL A 162 24.64 -18.70 0.44
C VAL A 162 25.85 -18.11 1.19
N ASP A 163 26.73 -17.37 0.53
CA ASP A 163 27.83 -16.66 1.20
C ASP A 163 27.30 -15.61 2.19
N TYR A 164 26.26 -14.86 1.83
CA TYR A 164 25.61 -13.88 2.70
C TYR A 164 25.09 -14.51 3.99
N VAL A 165 24.21 -15.52 3.91
CA VAL A 165 23.66 -16.15 5.14
C VAL A 165 24.74 -16.84 5.96
N LYS A 166 25.79 -17.39 5.33
CA LYS A 166 26.94 -17.95 6.05
C LYS A 166 27.75 -16.88 6.77
N SER A 167 27.85 -15.67 6.22
CA SER A 167 28.48 -14.53 6.88
C SER A 167 27.74 -14.13 8.18
N LEU A 168 26.43 -14.42 8.23
CA LEU A 168 25.55 -14.22 9.39
C LEU A 168 25.52 -15.43 10.35
N GLY A 169 26.34 -16.45 10.09
CA GLY A 169 26.49 -17.62 10.94
C GLY A 169 25.65 -18.84 10.56
N ALA A 170 24.99 -18.83 9.38
CA ALA A 170 24.27 -20.00 8.90
C ALA A 170 25.17 -21.24 8.73
N ALA A 171 24.62 -22.42 9.01
CA ALA A 171 25.25 -23.69 8.69
C ALA A 171 25.34 -23.89 7.16
N ASN A 172 26.06 -24.93 6.72
CA ASN A 172 25.98 -25.35 5.33
C ASN A 172 24.54 -25.78 4.98
N PRO A 173 24.10 -25.60 3.72
CA PRO A 173 22.80 -26.10 3.28
C PRO A 173 22.58 -27.57 3.65
N ILE A 174 21.43 -27.86 4.23
CA ILE A 174 21.02 -29.20 4.69
C ILE A 174 20.27 -30.00 3.61
N ALA A 175 20.05 -29.39 2.45
CA ALA A 175 19.50 -30.01 1.26
C ALA A 175 20.15 -29.41 0.01
N LEU A 176 19.90 -30.04 -1.13
CA LEU A 176 20.32 -29.54 -2.42
C LEU A 176 19.68 -28.17 -2.69
N VAL A 177 20.49 -27.15 -2.95
CA VAL A 177 20.01 -25.86 -3.48
C VAL A 177 20.08 -25.91 -5.00
N ARG A 178 18.93 -25.86 -5.66
CA ARG A 178 18.84 -25.96 -7.12
C ARG A 178 18.16 -24.74 -7.71
N MET A 179 18.74 -24.20 -8.77
CA MET A 179 17.99 -23.40 -9.72
C MET A 179 17.72 -24.18 -11.01
N VAL A 180 16.54 -24.01 -11.57
CA VAL A 180 16.12 -24.61 -12.84
C VAL A 180 15.89 -23.50 -13.84
N TRP A 181 16.51 -23.60 -15.00
CA TRP A 181 16.23 -22.71 -16.12
C TRP A 181 16.48 -23.47 -17.42
N PRO A 182 15.65 -23.30 -18.46
CA PRO A 182 14.57 -22.31 -18.54
C PRO A 182 13.20 -22.88 -18.13
N GLY A 183 12.50 -22.19 -17.23
CA GLY A 183 11.35 -22.70 -16.47
C GLY A 183 9.96 -22.34 -17.01
N GLY A 184 9.84 -21.67 -18.15
CA GLY A 184 8.55 -21.30 -18.74
C GLY A 184 8.17 -19.83 -18.53
N SER A 185 6.92 -19.54 -18.18
CA SER A 185 6.37 -18.18 -18.21
C SER A 185 6.42 -17.41 -16.89
N GLY A 186 6.94 -18.01 -15.81
CA GLY A 186 7.00 -17.36 -14.52
C GLY A 186 8.02 -18.03 -13.62
N SER A 187 8.63 -17.22 -12.77
CA SER A 187 9.54 -17.66 -11.73
C SER A 187 8.77 -18.10 -10.48
N PHE A 188 9.27 -19.12 -9.79
CA PHE A 188 8.70 -19.61 -8.53
C PHE A 188 9.69 -20.53 -7.79
N ALA A 189 9.53 -20.64 -6.47
CA ALA A 189 10.29 -21.58 -5.64
C ALA A 189 9.40 -22.63 -4.98
N VAL A 190 9.93 -23.86 -4.86
CA VAL A 190 9.31 -24.96 -4.10
C VAL A 190 10.40 -25.70 -3.34
N ASN A 191 10.25 -25.79 -2.02
CA ASN A 191 11.23 -26.41 -1.12
C ASN A 191 12.63 -25.81 -1.35
N SER A 192 13.58 -26.64 -1.80
CA SER A 192 14.97 -26.26 -2.04
C SER A 192 15.30 -26.00 -3.53
N THR A 193 14.26 -25.78 -4.36
CA THR A 193 14.40 -25.54 -5.80
C THR A 193 13.70 -24.25 -6.21
N ALA A 194 14.44 -23.34 -6.86
CA ALA A 194 13.90 -22.18 -7.55
C ALA A 194 13.85 -22.45 -9.06
N THR A 195 12.76 -22.11 -9.73
CA THR A 195 12.57 -22.28 -11.19
C THR A 195 12.42 -20.91 -11.80
N MET A 196 13.30 -20.54 -12.72
CA MET A 196 13.32 -19.20 -13.34
C MET A 196 12.55 -19.20 -14.65
N ALA A 197 11.79 -18.15 -14.92
CA ALA A 197 11.15 -17.94 -16.21
C ALA A 197 12.17 -17.93 -17.37
N ASP A 198 11.66 -18.11 -18.58
CA ASP A 198 12.46 -18.18 -19.79
C ASP A 198 13.32 -16.92 -20.01
N ASP A 199 12.81 -15.76 -19.60
CA ASP A 199 13.44 -14.44 -19.65
C ASP A 199 14.29 -14.07 -18.42
N ASP A 200 14.03 -14.67 -17.26
CA ASP A 200 14.60 -14.20 -15.97
C ASP A 200 16.02 -14.68 -15.66
N GLY A 201 16.66 -15.47 -16.51
CA GLY A 201 17.96 -16.05 -16.16
C GLY A 201 19.15 -15.04 -16.15
N TYR A 202 18.89 -13.76 -16.38
CA TYR A 202 19.81 -12.64 -16.04
C TYR A 202 19.22 -11.65 -15.03
N ASP A 203 17.99 -11.86 -14.60
CA ASP A 203 17.33 -11.00 -13.64
C ASP A 203 17.81 -11.39 -12.25
N ASP A 204 18.95 -10.84 -11.85
CA ASP A 204 19.60 -11.18 -10.58
C ASP A 204 18.65 -10.99 -9.40
N LEU A 205 17.81 -9.95 -9.42
CA LEU A 205 16.85 -9.68 -8.36
C LEU A 205 15.71 -10.70 -8.32
N VAL A 206 15.20 -11.16 -9.46
CA VAL A 206 14.22 -12.26 -9.52
C VAL A 206 14.87 -13.56 -9.04
N GLN A 207 16.08 -13.86 -9.50
CA GLN A 207 16.84 -15.04 -9.07
C GLN A 207 17.10 -15.05 -7.57
N LEU A 208 17.48 -13.91 -7.01
CA LEU A 208 17.73 -13.76 -5.58
C LEU A 208 16.42 -13.76 -4.77
N HIS A 209 15.33 -13.20 -5.29
CA HIS A 209 14.01 -13.28 -4.67
C HIS A 209 13.58 -14.74 -4.50
N GLU A 210 13.64 -15.52 -5.58
CA GLU A 210 13.25 -16.93 -5.54
C GLU A 210 14.24 -17.79 -4.74
N LEU A 211 15.51 -17.42 -4.74
CA LEU A 211 16.48 -17.98 -3.81
C LEU A 211 16.12 -17.63 -2.37
N GLY A 212 15.58 -16.44 -2.10
CA GLY A 212 15.07 -16.00 -0.81
C GLY A 212 14.01 -16.96 -0.28
N HIS A 213 13.04 -17.36 -1.11
CA HIS A 213 12.08 -18.41 -0.75
C HIS A 213 12.75 -19.76 -0.44
N VAL A 214 13.78 -20.16 -1.20
CA VAL A 214 14.56 -21.37 -0.91
C VAL A 214 15.29 -21.25 0.44
N ILE A 215 15.90 -20.11 0.73
CA ILE A 215 16.58 -19.84 2.01
C ILE A 215 15.57 -19.85 3.16
N HIS A 216 14.38 -19.28 2.96
CA HIS A 216 13.28 -19.31 3.91
C HIS A 216 12.92 -20.73 4.31
N ASN A 217 12.71 -21.61 3.33
CA ASN A 217 12.40 -23.03 3.57
C ASN A 217 13.55 -23.84 4.21
N LEU A 218 14.80 -23.39 4.04
CA LEU A 218 15.97 -24.12 4.54
C LEU A 218 16.35 -23.75 5.98
N TYR A 219 16.13 -22.50 6.38
CA TYR A 219 16.65 -21.95 7.63
C TYR A 219 15.57 -21.36 8.55
N SER A 220 14.33 -21.24 8.07
CA SER A 220 13.18 -20.77 8.84
C SER A 220 11.94 -21.62 8.55
N ASP A 221 10.76 -21.12 8.90
CA ASP A 221 9.46 -21.70 8.59
C ASP A 221 8.69 -20.77 7.65
N SER A 222 7.91 -21.34 6.73
CA SER A 222 7.09 -20.56 5.77
C SER A 222 5.66 -21.09 5.75
N ASP A 223 4.71 -20.30 6.28
CA ASP A 223 3.27 -20.59 6.25
C ASP A 223 2.58 -19.88 5.07
N SER A 224 3.35 -19.39 4.09
CA SER A 224 2.80 -18.76 2.91
C SER A 224 1.90 -19.75 2.17
N PRO A 225 0.62 -19.42 1.91
CA PRO A 225 -0.24 -20.26 1.10
C PRO A 225 0.12 -20.24 -0.40
N GLY A 226 1.06 -19.38 -0.80
CA GLY A 226 1.30 -19.05 -2.20
C GLY A 226 0.10 -18.34 -2.85
N GLY A 227 0.21 -18.02 -4.13
CA GLY A 227 -0.87 -17.46 -4.94
C GLY A 227 -0.55 -16.09 -5.51
N SER A 228 -1.56 -15.48 -6.14
CA SER A 228 -1.40 -14.18 -6.80
C SER A 228 -1.13 -13.07 -5.78
N HIS A 229 -0.09 -12.30 -6.03
CA HIS A 229 0.31 -11.12 -5.27
C HIS A 229 0.83 -10.04 -6.23
N THR A 230 0.88 -8.79 -5.76
CA THR A 230 1.42 -7.66 -6.52
C THR A 230 1.74 -6.50 -5.56
N PHE A 231 2.69 -5.66 -5.95
CA PHE A 231 3.09 -4.49 -5.18
C PHE A 231 1.93 -3.49 -5.02
N GLY A 232 1.78 -2.96 -3.80
CA GLY A 232 0.71 -2.03 -3.44
C GLY A 232 -0.68 -2.67 -3.30
N ALA A 233 -0.79 -4.00 -3.35
CA ALA A 233 -1.99 -4.70 -2.94
C ALA A 233 -1.89 -5.02 -1.44
N SER A 234 -2.49 -4.17 -0.61
CA SER A 234 -2.36 -4.28 0.85
C SER A 234 -3.43 -5.15 1.52
N ASP A 235 -4.25 -5.89 0.77
CA ASP A 235 -5.32 -6.76 1.28
C ASP A 235 -5.05 -8.27 1.14
N GLN A 236 -3.80 -8.65 0.82
CA GLN A 236 -3.35 -10.02 0.61
C GLN A 236 -3.47 -10.90 1.88
N ASP A 237 -3.16 -12.19 1.75
CA ASP A 237 -2.88 -13.02 2.93
C ASP A 237 -1.55 -12.55 3.56
N PRO A 238 -1.54 -12.12 4.83
CA PRO A 238 -0.34 -11.57 5.47
C PRO A 238 0.82 -12.57 5.57
N ARG A 239 0.55 -13.88 5.53
CA ARG A 239 1.58 -14.91 5.50
C ARG A 239 2.25 -14.98 4.13
N LEU A 240 1.45 -14.76 3.07
CA LEU A 240 1.96 -14.58 1.71
C LEU A 240 2.81 -13.31 1.63
N SER A 241 2.25 -12.17 2.07
CA SER A 241 2.98 -10.88 2.03
C SER A 241 4.31 -10.93 2.78
N PHE A 242 4.36 -11.62 3.93
CA PHE A 242 5.63 -11.82 4.65
C PHE A 242 6.61 -12.67 3.87
N GLY A 243 6.18 -13.79 3.28
CA GLY A 243 7.02 -14.62 2.43
C GLY A 243 7.61 -13.84 1.25
N GLU A 244 6.77 -13.14 0.48
CA GLU A 244 7.18 -12.40 -0.72
C GLU A 244 8.00 -11.15 -0.39
N GLY A 245 7.63 -10.43 0.67
CA GLY A 245 8.37 -9.28 1.17
C GLY A 245 9.75 -9.67 1.68
N TRP A 246 9.85 -10.72 2.49
CA TRP A 246 11.15 -11.20 2.99
C TRP A 246 12.07 -11.65 1.85
N ALA A 247 11.54 -12.40 0.87
CA ALA A 247 12.28 -12.83 -0.31
C ALA A 247 12.85 -11.64 -1.11
N THR A 248 12.05 -10.59 -1.29
CA THR A 248 12.48 -9.36 -1.97
C THR A 248 13.54 -8.60 -1.17
N PHE A 249 13.33 -8.42 0.13
CA PHE A 249 14.33 -7.84 1.04
C PHE A 249 15.67 -8.59 0.97
N PHE A 250 15.63 -9.93 1.01
CA PHE A 250 16.80 -10.79 0.95
C PHE A 250 17.63 -10.51 -0.31
N ALA A 251 16.98 -10.28 -1.46
CA ALA A 251 17.68 -9.95 -2.69
C ALA A 251 18.48 -8.63 -2.58
N GLY A 252 17.91 -7.60 -1.95
CA GLY A 252 18.60 -6.36 -1.65
C GLY A 252 19.78 -6.58 -0.71
N ALA A 253 19.57 -7.31 0.39
CA ALA A 253 20.58 -7.55 1.40
C ALA A 253 21.79 -8.35 0.86
N VAL A 254 21.56 -9.34 -0.01
CA VAL A 254 22.64 -10.06 -0.71
C VAL A 254 23.44 -9.12 -1.61
N ARG A 255 22.78 -8.23 -2.36
CA ARG A 255 23.47 -7.25 -3.22
C ARG A 255 24.26 -6.23 -2.41
N GLN A 256 23.74 -5.81 -1.25
CA GLN A 256 24.48 -4.95 -0.30
C GLN A 256 25.72 -5.68 0.24
N HIS A 257 25.60 -6.95 0.62
CA HIS A 257 26.74 -7.76 1.08
C HIS A 257 27.83 -7.93 0.01
N GLN A 258 27.44 -7.90 -1.27
CA GLN A 258 28.37 -7.90 -2.39
C GLN A 258 28.97 -6.52 -2.70
N GLU A 259 28.64 -5.48 -1.92
CA GLU A 259 29.08 -4.09 -2.11
C GLU A 259 28.68 -3.52 -3.48
N LEU A 260 27.54 -3.96 -4.02
CA LEU A 260 27.02 -3.44 -5.28
C LEU A 260 26.44 -2.02 -5.12
N PHE A 261 26.48 -1.25 -6.21
CA PHE A 261 25.82 0.05 -6.30
C PHE A 261 24.30 -0.11 -6.44
N ASP A 262 23.54 0.77 -5.78
CA ASP A 262 22.07 0.80 -5.73
C ASP A 262 21.48 -0.59 -5.40
N PRO A 263 21.76 -1.17 -4.20
CA PRO A 263 21.31 -2.53 -3.87
C PRO A 263 19.80 -2.61 -3.54
N GLY A 264 19.19 -1.53 -3.04
CA GLY A 264 17.84 -1.49 -2.44
C GLY A 264 16.68 -1.32 -3.43
N PHE A 265 16.55 -2.24 -4.40
CA PHE A 265 15.37 -2.27 -5.27
C PHE A 265 15.04 -3.68 -5.77
N TYR A 266 13.77 -3.91 -6.10
CA TYR A 266 13.30 -5.04 -6.91
C TYR A 266 13.21 -4.63 -8.38
N MET A 267 13.57 -5.55 -9.28
CA MET A 267 13.43 -5.35 -10.72
C MET A 267 13.31 -6.69 -11.45
N ASP A 268 12.32 -6.76 -12.32
CA ASP A 268 12.08 -7.77 -13.35
C ASP A 268 12.14 -7.05 -14.71
N CYS A 269 12.95 -7.58 -15.62
CA CYS A 269 13.19 -7.08 -16.95
C CYS A 269 12.73 -8.11 -17.98
N ASN A 270 12.22 -7.63 -19.11
CA ASN A 270 11.99 -8.48 -20.25
C ASN A 270 13.30 -9.08 -20.74
N GLY A 271 13.27 -10.33 -21.20
CA GLY A 271 14.45 -11.05 -21.73
C GLY A 271 15.09 -10.42 -22.99
N GLY A 272 14.72 -9.20 -23.35
CA GLY A 272 15.25 -8.43 -24.47
C GLY A 272 16.73 -8.09 -24.34
N SER A 273 17.36 -7.76 -25.47
CA SER A 273 18.80 -7.50 -25.58
C SER A 273 19.16 -6.01 -25.68
N THR A 274 18.21 -5.11 -25.43
CA THR A 274 18.37 -3.65 -25.61
C THR A 274 18.21 -2.91 -24.28
N THR A 275 18.73 -1.69 -24.20
CA THR A 275 18.57 -0.81 -23.03
C THR A 275 17.09 -0.63 -22.64
N GLY A 276 16.80 -0.62 -21.33
CA GLY A 276 15.45 -0.55 -20.77
C GLY A 276 14.85 -1.94 -20.52
N GLY A 277 13.54 -2.08 -20.71
CA GLY A 277 12.86 -3.38 -20.66
C GLY A 277 12.23 -3.77 -19.33
N VAL A 278 12.13 -2.85 -18.36
CA VAL A 278 11.48 -3.12 -17.07
C VAL A 278 10.03 -3.61 -17.25
N GLN A 279 9.71 -4.75 -16.64
CA GLN A 279 8.36 -5.31 -16.52
C GLN A 279 7.73 -4.91 -15.18
N LEU A 280 8.51 -5.00 -14.10
CA LEU A 280 8.12 -4.63 -12.75
C LEU A 280 9.35 -4.08 -12.01
N SER A 281 9.19 -3.01 -11.25
CA SER A 281 10.24 -2.53 -10.36
C SER A 281 9.67 -1.74 -9.19
N MET A 282 10.37 -1.80 -8.05
CA MET A 282 10.06 -0.98 -6.88
C MET A 282 11.32 -0.71 -6.06
N ARG A 283 11.50 0.53 -5.62
CA ARG A 283 12.58 0.89 -4.69
C ARG A 283 12.20 0.51 -3.26
N MET A 284 13.13 -0.08 -2.53
CA MET A 284 12.91 -0.46 -1.13
C MET A 284 12.91 0.79 -0.22
N GLU A 285 13.79 1.76 -0.50
CA GLU A 285 13.92 3.01 0.26
C GLU A 285 12.61 3.81 0.43
N ASN A 286 11.84 3.95 -0.64
CA ASN A 286 10.69 4.85 -0.66
C ASN A 286 9.44 4.27 -1.32
N GLY A 287 9.48 2.98 -1.68
CA GLY A 287 8.37 2.27 -2.28
C GLY A 287 8.00 2.75 -3.69
N THR A 288 8.79 3.63 -4.33
CA THR A 288 8.47 4.13 -5.68
C THR A 288 8.48 3.01 -6.71
N PRO A 289 7.50 2.92 -7.62
CA PRO A 289 6.41 3.88 -7.86
C PRO A 289 5.10 3.62 -7.09
N TYR A 290 5.06 2.60 -6.23
CA TYR A 290 3.85 2.14 -5.53
C TYR A 290 3.64 2.78 -4.16
N ALA A 291 4.47 3.75 -3.75
CA ALA A 291 4.50 4.35 -2.42
C ALA A 291 3.12 4.79 -1.89
N SER A 292 2.26 5.36 -2.75
CA SER A 292 0.92 5.83 -2.36
C SER A 292 -0.07 4.69 -2.07
N LEU A 293 0.16 3.52 -2.65
CA LEU A 293 -0.66 2.32 -2.48
C LEU A 293 -0.10 1.38 -1.41
N THR A 294 1.19 1.49 -1.11
CA THR A 294 1.89 0.58 -0.21
C THR A 294 1.57 0.87 1.26
N GLY A 295 1.32 -0.18 2.04
CA GLY A 295 1.34 -0.11 3.51
C GLY A 295 0.38 -1.07 4.21
N GLY A 296 0.77 -1.50 5.40
CA GLY A 296 0.05 -2.47 6.23
C GLY A 296 0.69 -3.85 6.17
N GLU A 297 0.32 -4.71 7.12
CA GLU A 297 0.93 -6.03 7.36
C GLU A 297 0.57 -7.09 6.29
N ALA A 298 -0.30 -6.75 5.35
CA ALA A 298 -0.76 -7.61 4.24
C ALA A 298 -0.34 -7.04 2.87
N ASP A 299 0.79 -6.32 2.84
CA ASP A 299 1.41 -5.75 1.65
C ASP A 299 2.88 -6.19 1.60
N GLU A 300 3.26 -6.95 0.58
CA GLU A 300 4.64 -7.41 0.41
C GLU A 300 5.64 -6.26 0.21
N GLY A 301 5.18 -5.16 -0.40
CA GLY A 301 5.93 -3.93 -0.58
C GLY A 301 6.28 -3.28 0.74
N ALA A 302 5.28 -3.12 1.60
CA ALA A 302 5.45 -2.54 2.93
C ALA A 302 6.45 -3.34 3.77
N ILE A 303 6.42 -4.67 3.62
CA ILE A 303 7.30 -5.57 4.36
C ILE A 303 8.73 -5.45 3.88
N PHE A 304 9.01 -5.56 2.58
CA PHE A 304 10.40 -5.47 2.13
C PHE A 304 11.00 -4.09 2.36
N CYS A 305 10.21 -3.02 2.30
CA CYS A 305 10.67 -1.68 2.62
C CYS A 305 11.02 -1.56 4.11
N ALA A 306 10.13 -2.00 5.01
CA ALA A 306 10.41 -1.94 6.45
C ALA A 306 11.59 -2.82 6.88
N LEU A 307 11.79 -3.98 6.23
CA LEU A 307 12.96 -4.81 6.49
C LEU A 307 14.25 -4.21 5.91
N TRP A 308 14.15 -3.50 4.77
CA TRP A 308 15.27 -2.76 4.19
C TRP A 308 15.76 -1.67 5.14
N ASP A 309 14.85 -0.84 5.67
CA ASP A 309 15.13 0.23 6.66
C ASP A 309 15.79 -0.29 7.97
N ILE A 310 15.78 -1.61 8.21
CA ILE A 310 16.43 -2.26 9.35
C ILE A 310 17.92 -2.57 9.08
N VAL A 311 18.28 -2.87 7.83
CA VAL A 311 19.62 -3.35 7.46
C VAL A 311 20.42 -2.39 6.62
N ASP A 312 19.76 -1.51 5.88
CA ASP A 312 20.42 -0.42 5.21
C ASP A 312 21.01 0.53 6.26
N THR A 313 21.98 1.31 5.81
CA THR A 313 22.64 2.29 6.65
C THR A 313 23.02 3.47 5.80
N LYS A 314 23.31 4.59 6.45
CA LYS A 314 23.96 5.74 5.81
C LYS A 314 25.22 5.41 5.00
N THR A 315 25.84 4.24 5.20
CA THR A 315 27.00 3.78 4.44
C THR A 315 26.66 2.91 3.23
N THR A 316 25.39 2.52 3.08
CA THR A 316 24.86 1.81 1.92
C THR A 316 25.02 2.69 0.67
N ASN A 317 25.46 2.06 -0.41
CA ASN A 317 25.75 2.73 -1.68
C ASN A 317 24.50 2.74 -2.57
N ASP A 318 23.43 3.37 -2.11
CA ASP A 318 22.09 3.44 -2.73
C ASP A 318 22.02 4.24 -4.06
N GLY A 319 23.11 4.92 -4.43
CA GLY A 319 23.19 5.73 -5.65
C GLY A 319 22.60 7.13 -5.53
N GLY A 320 22.16 7.54 -4.34
CA GLY A 320 21.87 8.91 -3.97
C GLY A 320 23.11 9.65 -3.46
N THR A 321 23.09 10.99 -3.50
CA THR A 321 24.06 11.83 -2.76
C THR A 321 23.51 12.32 -1.42
N THR A 322 22.28 11.93 -1.10
CA THR A 322 21.50 12.36 0.06
C THR A 322 20.69 11.15 0.48
N ASP A 323 21.06 10.60 1.62
CA ASP A 323 20.23 9.84 2.57
C ASP A 323 18.86 10.53 2.64
N ASP A 324 17.85 9.96 1.97
CA ASP A 324 16.61 10.65 1.53
C ASP A 324 15.38 10.35 2.39
N ASP A 325 15.61 9.65 3.49
CA ASP A 325 14.63 9.11 4.40
C ASP A 325 15.02 9.46 5.88
N THR A 326 14.09 9.36 6.83
CA THR A 326 14.34 9.79 8.23
C THR A 326 14.78 8.67 9.17
N LEU A 327 14.89 7.44 8.67
CA LEU A 327 14.97 6.19 9.43
C LEU A 327 16.14 5.27 9.02
N ASP A 328 16.79 5.49 7.87
CA ASP A 328 17.97 4.78 7.33
C ASP A 328 18.98 4.32 8.41
N GLY A 329 19.10 3.01 8.61
CA GLY A 329 20.05 2.37 9.53
C GLY A 329 20.18 2.98 10.93
N THR A 330 19.16 3.70 11.39
CA THR A 330 19.17 4.40 12.68
C THR A 330 18.90 3.46 13.85
N VAL A 331 18.49 2.21 13.55
CA VAL A 331 18.30 1.18 14.57
C VAL A 331 19.65 0.58 14.93
N SER A 332 20.31 1.14 15.94
CA SER A 332 21.47 0.48 16.53
C SER A 332 21.01 -0.79 17.26
N PHE A 333 21.49 -1.97 16.89
CA PHE A 333 21.13 -3.19 17.64
C PHE A 333 22.17 -3.48 18.73
N ALA A 334 21.72 -3.91 19.91
CA ALA A 334 22.57 -4.13 21.07
C ALA A 334 23.62 -5.23 20.82
N GLY A 335 24.81 -4.85 20.35
CA GLY A 335 25.91 -5.78 20.05
C GLY A 335 25.74 -6.56 18.75
N SER A 336 24.87 -6.12 17.83
CA SER A 336 24.60 -6.76 16.54
C SER A 336 24.54 -5.72 15.41
N SER A 337 24.72 -6.16 14.16
CA SER A 337 24.26 -5.39 12.99
C SER A 337 22.77 -5.63 12.74
N GLY A 338 22.17 -4.80 11.88
CA GLY A 338 20.81 -5.02 11.37
C GLY A 338 20.67 -6.40 10.74
N ASP A 339 21.55 -6.75 9.79
CA ASP A 339 21.53 -8.07 9.13
C ASP A 339 21.59 -9.24 10.14
N LEU A 340 22.48 -9.15 11.13
CA LEU A 340 22.65 -10.24 12.10
C LEU A 340 21.45 -10.33 13.06
N ALA A 341 20.87 -9.20 13.46
CA ALA A 341 19.69 -9.19 14.30
C ALA A 341 18.49 -9.77 13.55
N GLN A 342 18.26 -9.28 12.33
CA GLN A 342 17.22 -9.76 11.42
C GLN A 342 17.37 -11.27 11.16
N TRP A 343 18.58 -11.76 10.86
CA TRP A 343 18.83 -13.19 10.65
C TRP A 343 18.58 -14.05 11.89
N GLN A 344 18.95 -13.56 13.09
CA GLN A 344 18.68 -14.26 14.35
C GLN A 344 17.18 -14.32 14.69
N VAL A 345 16.44 -13.26 14.37
CA VAL A 345 14.99 -13.21 14.49
C VAL A 345 14.33 -14.20 13.52
N PHE A 346 14.75 -14.14 12.26
CA PHE A 346 14.24 -14.97 11.19
C PHE A 346 14.44 -16.46 11.47
N THR A 347 15.66 -16.87 11.82
CA THR A 347 15.99 -18.30 12.06
C THR A 347 15.63 -18.81 13.45
N GLY A 348 15.13 -17.93 14.33
CA GLY A 348 14.78 -18.24 15.71
C GLY A 348 13.27 -18.07 15.98
N PRO A 349 12.85 -16.92 16.55
CA PRO A 349 11.44 -16.62 16.80
C PRO A 349 10.50 -16.92 15.62
N VAL A 350 10.81 -16.43 14.42
CA VAL A 350 9.94 -16.62 13.23
C VAL A 350 9.83 -18.08 12.84
N ALA A 351 10.94 -18.82 12.80
CA ALA A 351 10.97 -20.26 12.51
C ALA A 351 10.16 -21.13 13.49
N SER A 352 9.68 -20.57 14.60
CA SER A 352 8.87 -21.24 15.61
C SER A 352 7.43 -20.73 15.71
N ALA A 353 7.08 -19.69 14.93
CA ALA A 353 5.80 -19.01 15.02
C ALA A 353 4.73 -19.72 14.19
N PRO A 354 3.53 -20.00 14.75
CA PRO A 354 2.43 -20.57 13.99
C PRO A 354 1.64 -19.48 13.24
N ASN A 355 1.32 -19.73 11.98
CA ASN A 355 0.72 -18.76 11.06
C ASN A 355 1.56 -17.47 10.97
N LEU A 356 2.85 -17.66 10.69
CA LEU A 356 3.85 -16.60 10.70
C LEU A 356 3.49 -15.40 9.82
N THR A 357 3.56 -14.20 10.40
CA THR A 357 3.43 -12.93 9.70
C THR A 357 4.56 -11.98 10.09
N ILE A 358 4.64 -10.83 9.45
CA ILE A 358 5.61 -9.78 9.81
C ILE A 358 5.53 -9.32 11.27
N ARG A 359 4.39 -9.54 11.95
CA ARG A 359 4.25 -9.35 13.40
C ARG A 359 5.26 -10.18 14.20
N ASP A 360 5.49 -11.42 13.78
CA ASP A 360 6.37 -12.36 14.49
C ASP A 360 7.85 -11.97 14.34
N GLU A 361 8.23 -11.41 13.18
CA GLU A 361 9.53 -10.77 12.99
C GLU A 361 9.68 -9.56 13.94
N PHE A 362 8.70 -8.65 13.97
CA PHE A 362 8.73 -7.49 14.88
C PHE A 362 8.88 -7.92 16.35
N HIS A 363 8.10 -8.92 16.79
CA HIS A 363 8.19 -9.48 18.13
C HIS A 363 9.55 -10.12 18.43
N GLY A 364 10.13 -10.79 17.45
CA GLY A 364 11.41 -11.47 17.60
C GLY A 364 12.57 -10.53 17.93
N PHE A 365 12.50 -9.25 17.54
CA PHE A 365 13.50 -8.25 17.94
C PHE A 365 13.49 -7.95 19.46
N PHE A 366 12.44 -8.34 20.18
CA PHE A 366 12.29 -8.07 21.61
C PHE A 366 12.29 -9.34 22.47
N ALA A 367 11.98 -10.51 21.90
CA ALA A 367 11.96 -11.78 22.61
C ALA A 367 12.36 -12.97 21.72
N PRO A 368 13.13 -13.94 22.23
CA PRO A 368 13.65 -14.04 23.60
C PRO A 368 14.86 -13.12 23.85
N THR A 369 15.53 -12.67 22.79
CA THR A 369 16.61 -11.69 22.84
C THR A 369 16.03 -10.31 22.59
N ASN A 370 16.29 -9.36 23.48
CA ASN A 370 15.90 -7.97 23.28
C ASN A 370 17.06 -7.20 22.65
N PHE A 371 16.95 -6.87 21.37
CA PHE A 371 17.97 -6.11 20.65
C PHE A 371 17.89 -4.58 20.88
N GLY A 372 16.88 -4.11 21.63
CA GLY A 372 16.71 -2.71 22.04
C GLY A 372 15.95 -1.86 21.01
N ASN A 373 16.00 -0.53 21.19
CA ASN A 373 15.55 0.48 20.21
C ASN A 373 14.11 0.34 19.69
N TYR A 374 13.18 0.04 20.61
CA TYR A 374 11.76 -0.06 20.32
C TYR A 374 11.20 1.16 19.57
N THR A 375 11.55 2.38 19.99
CA THR A 375 11.02 3.59 19.35
C THR A 375 11.42 3.71 17.88
N GLN A 376 12.64 3.31 17.53
CA GLN A 376 13.11 3.35 16.14
C GLN A 376 12.49 2.23 15.31
N LEU A 377 12.44 1.00 15.82
CA LEU A 377 11.73 -0.10 15.16
C LEU A 377 10.26 0.24 14.96
N ASP A 378 9.58 0.73 15.99
CA ASP A 378 8.20 1.19 15.90
C ASP A 378 8.01 2.29 14.83
N ALA A 379 8.97 3.20 14.68
CA ALA A 379 8.94 4.22 13.63
C ALA A 379 9.07 3.61 12.22
N VAL A 380 10.01 2.69 12.02
CA VAL A 380 10.22 1.95 10.75
C VAL A 380 8.93 1.27 10.30
N PHE A 381 8.38 0.41 11.15
CA PHE A 381 7.16 -0.34 10.80
C PHE A 381 5.96 0.59 10.55
N ASN A 382 5.84 1.68 11.30
CA ASN A 382 4.71 2.60 11.15
C ASN A 382 4.81 3.54 9.95
N THR A 383 6.01 3.85 9.45
CA THR A 383 6.19 4.52 8.15
C THR A 383 5.47 3.72 7.05
N TRP A 384 5.55 2.40 7.15
CA TRP A 384 4.87 1.44 6.28
C TRP A 384 3.49 1.01 6.78
N LYS A 385 2.87 1.81 7.66
CA LYS A 385 1.52 1.62 8.24
C LYS A 385 1.31 0.32 9.03
N MET A 386 2.37 -0.38 9.42
CA MET A 386 2.33 -1.54 10.33
C MET A 386 2.42 -1.04 11.77
N ARG A 387 1.37 -1.23 12.58
CA ARG A 387 1.22 -0.52 13.86
C ARG A 387 1.28 -1.47 15.05
N PHE A 388 2.49 -1.94 15.38
CA PHE A 388 2.76 -2.80 16.53
C PHE A 388 3.04 -2.00 17.82
N ARG A 389 2.04 -1.23 18.25
CA ARG A 389 2.16 -0.30 19.38
C ARG A 389 0.88 -0.20 20.19
N LEU A 390 1.02 0.13 21.46
CA LEU A 390 -0.12 0.53 22.30
C LEU A 390 -0.74 1.81 21.74
N ASP A 391 -2.06 1.91 21.77
CA ASP A 391 -2.72 3.20 21.56
C ASP A 391 -2.91 4.00 22.86
N ALA A 392 -3.44 5.21 22.71
CA ALA A 392 -3.57 6.18 23.79
C ALA A 392 -4.60 5.80 24.88
N ASN A 393 -5.45 4.79 24.64
CA ASN A 393 -6.48 4.35 25.58
C ASN A 393 -5.99 3.22 26.50
N GLU A 394 -4.81 2.67 26.24
CA GLU A 394 -4.33 1.50 26.97
C GLU A 394 -3.85 1.85 28.39
N PRO A 395 -4.15 1.02 29.43
CA PRO A 395 -4.90 -0.22 29.36
C PRO A 395 -6.43 -0.01 29.38
N ASN A 396 -7.15 -0.49 28.36
CA ASN A 396 -8.63 -0.55 28.33
C ASN A 396 -9.15 -2.00 28.16
N ASN A 397 -8.33 -2.97 28.57
CA ASN A 397 -8.51 -4.41 28.43
C ASN A 397 -9.61 -5.08 29.29
N SER A 398 -10.56 -4.30 29.85
CA SER A 398 -11.64 -4.80 30.69
C SER A 398 -12.84 -3.86 30.76
N THR A 399 -14.00 -4.37 31.18
CA THR A 399 -15.20 -3.53 31.43
C THR A 399 -14.95 -2.44 32.48
N ALA A 400 -14.07 -2.67 33.46
CA ALA A 400 -13.74 -1.70 34.51
C ALA A 400 -12.85 -0.55 34.01
N SER A 401 -12.09 -0.79 32.94
CA SER A 401 -11.20 0.18 32.29
C SER A 401 -11.73 0.65 30.95
N ALA A 402 -13.03 0.46 30.68
CA ALA A 402 -13.63 0.75 29.40
C ALA A 402 -13.57 2.26 29.06
N THR A 403 -13.06 2.59 27.88
CA THR A 403 -12.95 3.98 27.43
C THR A 403 -14.33 4.57 27.14
N PRO A 404 -14.69 5.75 27.68
CA PRO A 404 -15.96 6.39 27.34
C PRO A 404 -16.08 6.68 25.83
N LEU A 405 -17.18 6.24 25.23
CA LEU A 405 -17.52 6.48 23.83
C LEU A 405 -18.79 7.33 23.75
N SER A 406 -18.69 8.47 23.09
CA SER A 406 -19.85 9.35 22.86
C SER A 406 -20.83 8.70 21.88
N LEU A 407 -22.11 8.69 22.23
CA LEU A 407 -23.16 8.27 21.30
C LEU A 407 -23.36 9.34 20.22
N GLY A 408 -23.31 8.94 18.96
CA GLY A 408 -23.57 9.85 17.85
C GLY A 408 -22.94 9.39 16.54
N ASN A 409 -23.01 10.23 15.51
CA ASN A 409 -22.49 9.88 14.19
C ASN A 409 -20.96 9.98 14.07
N ALA A 410 -20.30 10.58 15.06
CA ALA A 410 -18.85 10.73 15.10
C ALA A 410 -18.14 9.40 15.33
N TRP A 411 -17.04 9.18 14.62
CA TRP A 411 -16.14 8.05 14.83
C TRP A 411 -15.10 8.40 15.89
N SER A 412 -14.60 7.39 16.60
CA SER A 412 -13.46 7.55 17.49
C SER A 412 -12.21 7.99 16.72
N ALA A 413 -11.19 8.45 17.44
CA ALA A 413 -9.84 8.42 16.90
C ALA A 413 -9.42 6.97 16.62
N THR A 414 -8.43 6.79 15.75
CA THR A 414 -7.89 5.47 15.40
C THR A 414 -7.24 4.80 16.60
N ARG A 415 -7.43 3.48 16.68
CA ARG A 415 -7.02 2.59 17.76
C ARG A 415 -6.32 1.37 17.18
N THR A 416 -5.52 0.71 18.00
CA THR A 416 -4.72 -0.46 17.59
C THR A 416 -5.10 -1.64 18.44
N LEU A 417 -5.41 -2.77 17.81
CA LEU A 417 -5.53 -4.05 18.50
C LEU A 417 -4.14 -4.59 18.80
N TYR A 418 -3.46 -4.00 19.78
CA TYR A 418 -2.11 -4.36 20.17
C TYR A 418 -1.85 -3.96 21.63
N TYR A 419 -1.73 -4.97 22.49
CA TYR A 419 -1.46 -4.80 23.91
C TYR A 419 -0.26 -5.63 24.36
N SER A 420 0.57 -5.03 25.23
CA SER A 420 1.60 -5.74 25.97
C SER A 420 1.82 -5.07 27.33
N SER A 421 1.96 -5.88 28.38
CA SER A 421 2.38 -5.41 29.70
C SER A 421 3.90 -5.32 29.85
N ALA A 422 4.66 -5.71 28.82
CA ALA A 422 6.12 -5.62 28.81
C ALA A 422 6.63 -4.17 28.70
N ASN A 423 7.91 -3.97 28.98
CA ASN A 423 8.60 -2.70 28.75
C ASN A 423 9.96 -2.96 28.06
N PRO A 424 10.15 -2.60 26.77
CA PRO A 424 9.16 -1.97 25.86
C PRO A 424 7.93 -2.86 25.62
N PRO A 425 6.80 -2.32 25.13
CA PRO A 425 5.53 -3.05 25.00
C PRO A 425 5.54 -4.01 23.80
N ALA A 426 6.49 -4.94 23.77
CA ALA A 426 6.60 -5.98 22.78
C ALA A 426 7.24 -7.23 23.42
N PRO A 427 6.84 -8.45 23.02
CA PRO A 427 5.75 -8.79 22.10
C PRO A 427 4.36 -8.39 22.62
N GLY A 428 3.42 -8.08 21.72
CA GLY A 428 2.03 -7.73 22.05
C GLY A 428 1.01 -8.51 21.21
N ASP A 429 -0.03 -9.05 21.84
CA ASP A 429 -1.07 -9.85 21.21
C ASP A 429 -2.31 -9.91 22.13
N GLY A 430 -3.43 -10.42 21.61
CA GLY A 430 -4.62 -10.75 22.40
C GLY A 430 -5.33 -9.53 22.99
N ASP A 431 -5.11 -8.36 22.41
CA ASP A 431 -5.73 -7.11 22.84
C ASP A 431 -7.26 -7.16 22.74
N SER A 432 -7.92 -6.53 23.70
CA SER A 432 -9.37 -6.42 23.77
C SER A 432 -9.75 -5.03 24.27
N ASP A 433 -10.07 -4.13 23.35
CA ASP A 433 -10.48 -2.78 23.68
C ASP A 433 -11.93 -2.72 24.16
N TYR A 434 -12.15 -2.25 25.38
CA TYR A 434 -13.50 -1.99 25.89
C TYR A 434 -13.87 -0.51 25.80
N TYR A 435 -15.10 -0.25 25.36
CA TYR A 435 -15.71 1.08 25.25
C TYR A 435 -17.03 1.14 26.01
N SER A 436 -17.29 2.21 26.74
CA SER A 436 -18.52 2.38 27.52
C SER A 436 -19.42 3.49 26.97
N PHE A 437 -20.73 3.26 26.93
CA PHE A 437 -21.74 4.25 26.55
C PHE A 437 -23.03 4.00 27.32
N SER A 438 -23.81 5.05 27.59
CA SER A 438 -25.03 4.92 28.41
C SER A 438 -26.29 4.87 27.54
N LEU A 439 -27.15 3.89 27.78
CA LEU A 439 -28.42 3.73 27.06
C LEU A 439 -29.61 3.78 28.02
N ALA A 440 -30.71 4.35 27.55
CA ALA A 440 -32.03 4.19 28.17
C ALA A 440 -32.64 2.86 27.75
N ILE A 441 -33.51 2.29 28.60
CA ILE A 441 -34.30 1.12 28.23
C ILE A 441 -35.19 1.43 27.02
N GLY A 442 -35.27 0.49 26.07
CA GLY A 442 -36.02 0.64 24.82
C GLY A 442 -35.28 1.38 23.70
N ALA A 443 -34.09 1.93 23.97
CA ALA A 443 -33.28 2.55 22.93
C ALA A 443 -32.85 1.51 21.89
N VAL A 444 -33.05 1.82 20.62
CA VAL A 444 -32.52 1.06 19.48
C VAL A 444 -31.20 1.68 19.08
N PHE A 445 -30.15 0.88 18.93
CA PHE A 445 -28.79 1.37 18.71
C PHE A 445 -27.99 0.46 17.78
N GLU A 446 -26.84 0.97 17.35
CA GLU A 446 -25.82 0.20 16.68
C GLU A 446 -24.42 0.51 17.21
N VAL A 447 -23.53 -0.45 17.03
CA VAL A 447 -22.09 -0.31 17.24
C VAL A 447 -21.38 -0.88 16.02
N GLU A 448 -20.41 -0.15 15.51
CA GLU A 448 -19.74 -0.45 14.25
C GLU A 448 -18.26 -0.09 14.34
N THR A 449 -17.42 -0.95 13.78
CA THR A 449 -16.01 -0.64 13.50
C THR A 449 -15.83 -0.32 12.03
N ARG A 450 -14.76 0.40 11.70
CA ARG A 450 -14.33 0.62 10.33
C ARG A 450 -12.82 0.73 10.24
N TYR A 451 -12.31 0.68 9.02
CA TYR A 451 -10.94 1.08 8.75
C TYR A 451 -10.74 2.57 9.07
N PRO A 452 -9.59 2.94 9.67
CA PRO A 452 -9.17 4.30 9.94
C PRO A 452 -9.46 5.26 8.80
N GLY A 453 -10.17 6.35 9.10
CA GLY A 453 -10.51 7.36 8.10
C GLY A 453 -11.43 6.88 6.98
N ALA A 454 -12.11 5.74 7.16
CA ALA A 454 -12.86 5.04 6.11
C ALA A 454 -12.01 4.66 4.88
N ALA A 455 -10.72 4.39 5.10
CA ALA A 455 -9.86 3.81 4.08
C ALA A 455 -10.37 2.43 3.61
N SER A 456 -9.80 1.92 2.52
CA SER A 456 -10.02 0.53 2.11
C SER A 456 -9.38 -0.45 3.10
N ASP A 457 -9.91 -1.68 3.10
CA ASP A 457 -9.45 -2.83 3.89
C ASP A 457 -7.93 -3.02 3.86
N ALA A 458 -7.37 -2.79 2.69
CA ALA A 458 -5.96 -2.93 2.39
C ALA A 458 -5.04 -2.22 3.43
N THR A 459 -5.44 -1.07 3.99
CA THR A 459 -4.46 -0.23 4.70
C THR A 459 -4.16 -0.60 6.16
N THR A 460 -4.86 -1.57 6.78
CA THR A 460 -4.85 -1.70 8.26
C THR A 460 -4.89 -3.09 8.87
N TYR A 461 -4.89 -4.16 8.05
CA TYR A 461 -4.76 -5.56 8.51
C TYR A 461 -5.87 -6.09 9.45
N CYS A 462 -6.80 -5.23 9.87
CA CYS A 462 -7.73 -5.47 10.95
C CYS A 462 -8.90 -6.37 10.53
N ASP A 463 -9.19 -7.38 11.36
CA ASP A 463 -10.37 -8.24 11.29
C ASP A 463 -11.07 -8.21 12.65
N THR A 464 -11.94 -7.22 12.84
CA THR A 464 -12.50 -6.92 14.16
C THR A 464 -13.64 -7.88 14.50
N PHE A 465 -13.62 -8.41 15.70
CA PHE A 465 -14.73 -9.07 16.37
C PHE A 465 -15.32 -8.14 17.43
N LEU A 466 -16.58 -7.79 17.28
CA LEU A 466 -17.30 -6.87 18.16
C LEU A 466 -18.26 -7.64 19.06
N THR A 467 -18.27 -7.34 20.36
CA THR A 467 -19.27 -7.82 21.32
C THR A 467 -19.91 -6.67 22.07
N VAL A 468 -21.24 -6.58 22.08
CA VAL A 468 -21.99 -5.64 22.91
C VAL A 468 -22.47 -6.34 24.18
N ARG A 469 -22.20 -5.72 25.33
CA ARG A 469 -22.50 -6.24 26.67
C ARG A 469 -23.44 -5.32 27.42
N ARG A 470 -24.36 -5.93 28.16
CA ARG A 470 -25.27 -5.26 29.10
C ARG A 470 -24.52 -4.66 30.29
N PRO A 471 -25.16 -3.77 31.07
CA PRO A 471 -24.59 -3.22 32.30
C PRO A 471 -24.19 -4.26 33.36
N ASP A 472 -24.76 -5.46 33.34
CA ASP A 472 -24.38 -6.57 34.22
C ASP A 472 -23.16 -7.37 33.70
N GLY A 473 -22.62 -7.01 32.54
CA GLY A 473 -21.49 -7.66 31.87
C GLY A 473 -21.87 -8.81 30.93
N SER A 474 -23.13 -9.25 30.91
CA SER A 474 -23.59 -10.31 30.01
C SER A 474 -23.58 -9.86 28.54
N ALA A 475 -23.16 -10.74 27.63
CA ALA A 475 -23.19 -10.42 26.20
C ALA A 475 -24.64 -10.36 25.68
N LEU A 476 -24.96 -9.31 24.94
CA LEU A 476 -26.21 -9.19 24.17
C LEU A 476 -26.04 -9.77 22.78
N ALA A 477 -24.99 -9.37 22.06
CA ALA A 477 -24.73 -9.76 20.69
C ALA A 477 -23.24 -9.68 20.36
N SER A 478 -22.80 -10.45 19.37
CA SER A 478 -21.44 -10.41 18.84
C SER A 478 -21.42 -10.66 17.33
N SER A 479 -20.47 -10.07 16.62
CA SER A 479 -20.27 -10.26 15.17
C SER A 479 -18.82 -9.94 14.79
N ASP A 480 -18.27 -10.65 13.82
CA ASP A 480 -17.04 -10.32 13.06
C ASP A 480 -17.36 -9.69 11.70
N SER A 481 -18.64 -9.50 11.38
CA SER A 481 -19.10 -9.13 10.06
C SER A 481 -20.20 -8.07 10.09
N GLY A 482 -20.64 -7.64 8.90
CA GLY A 482 -21.72 -6.66 8.71
C GLY A 482 -21.23 -5.22 8.52
N GLY A 483 -19.96 -4.94 8.77
CA GLY A 483 -19.29 -3.69 8.40
C GLY A 483 -18.75 -3.72 6.97
N ILE A 484 -18.06 -2.65 6.57
CA ILE A 484 -17.36 -2.59 5.28
C ILE A 484 -16.07 -3.43 5.38
N GLY A 485 -15.86 -4.34 4.42
CA GLY A 485 -14.73 -5.27 4.44
C GLY A 485 -14.84 -6.29 5.57
N ARG A 486 -13.74 -6.46 6.30
CA ARG A 486 -13.55 -7.31 7.50
C ARG A 486 -13.90 -6.59 8.82
N ASN A 487 -14.62 -5.48 8.75
CA ASN A 487 -15.10 -4.80 9.95
C ASN A 487 -16.42 -5.38 10.46
N ALA A 488 -16.63 -5.27 11.77
CA ALA A 488 -17.83 -5.74 12.44
C ALA A 488 -18.87 -4.64 12.61
N LYS A 489 -20.14 -5.02 12.44
CA LYS A 489 -21.29 -4.16 12.72
C LYS A 489 -22.38 -4.95 13.43
N LEU A 490 -22.89 -4.37 14.51
CA LEU A 490 -24.09 -4.81 15.20
C LEU A 490 -25.12 -3.68 15.17
N THR A 491 -26.23 -3.88 14.48
CA THR A 491 -27.25 -2.84 14.25
C THR A 491 -28.65 -3.33 14.60
N GLY A 492 -29.56 -2.40 14.88
CA GLY A 492 -30.93 -2.72 15.30
C GLY A 492 -31.02 -3.39 16.68
N LEU A 493 -30.00 -3.23 17.52
CA LEU A 493 -30.00 -3.74 18.89
C LEU A 493 -30.97 -2.95 19.74
N VAL A 494 -31.70 -3.62 20.65
CA VAL A 494 -32.63 -2.96 21.58
C VAL A 494 -32.10 -3.08 23.00
N ALA A 495 -31.94 -1.95 23.69
CA ALA A 495 -31.54 -1.91 25.09
C ALA A 495 -32.67 -2.46 25.98
N ASP A 496 -32.48 -3.65 26.54
CA ASP A 496 -33.44 -4.30 27.44
C ASP A 496 -33.34 -3.79 28.89
N THR A 497 -32.30 -3.02 29.21
CA THR A 497 -32.09 -2.37 30.50
C THR A 497 -31.42 -1.01 30.32
N ALA A 498 -31.67 -0.10 31.27
CA ALA A 498 -30.99 1.18 31.33
C ALA A 498 -29.65 1.06 32.06
N GLY A 499 -28.65 1.83 31.65
CA GLY A 499 -27.36 1.90 32.32
C GLY A 499 -26.18 2.04 31.37
N THR A 500 -24.98 1.78 31.88
CA THR A 500 -23.73 1.80 31.10
C THR A 500 -23.55 0.46 30.40
N TRP A 501 -23.65 0.48 29.07
CA TRP A 501 -23.35 -0.65 28.20
C TRP A 501 -21.89 -0.62 27.80
N THR A 502 -21.38 -1.76 27.32
CA THR A 502 -19.98 -1.87 26.89
C THR A 502 -19.89 -2.51 25.50
N ALA A 503 -19.04 -1.98 24.64
CA ALA A 503 -18.60 -2.63 23.41
C ALA A 503 -17.16 -3.11 23.60
N GLU A 504 -16.92 -4.39 23.33
CA GLU A 504 -15.60 -5.02 23.30
C GLU A 504 -15.21 -5.21 21.83
N VAL A 505 -14.08 -4.65 21.43
CA VAL A 505 -13.45 -4.87 20.12
C VAL A 505 -12.20 -5.69 20.33
N LYS A 506 -12.06 -6.78 19.59
CA LYS A 506 -10.85 -7.61 19.56
C LYS A 506 -10.69 -8.24 18.20
N THR A 507 -9.74 -9.14 18.03
CA THR A 507 -9.70 -10.10 16.92
C THR A 507 -9.82 -11.52 17.45
N VAL A 508 -10.49 -12.37 16.68
CA VAL A 508 -10.54 -13.84 16.91
C VAL A 508 -9.89 -14.59 15.76
N HIS A 509 -9.31 -13.87 14.81
CA HIS A 509 -8.73 -14.42 13.61
C HIS A 509 -7.36 -15.06 13.94
N SER A 510 -7.08 -16.25 13.40
CA SER A 510 -5.89 -17.03 13.78
C SER A 510 -4.56 -16.36 13.42
N TYR A 511 -4.56 -15.54 12.37
CA TYR A 511 -3.36 -14.88 11.82
C TYR A 511 -3.54 -13.41 11.47
N ARG A 512 -4.65 -12.78 11.90
CA ARG A 512 -4.88 -11.32 11.80
C ARG A 512 -5.06 -10.79 13.21
N LYS A 513 -3.98 -10.90 13.96
CA LYS A 513 -3.98 -10.77 15.41
C LYS A 513 -3.83 -9.34 15.91
N THR A 514 -3.44 -8.44 15.01
CA THR A 514 -3.30 -7.02 15.28
C THR A 514 -4.00 -6.24 14.17
N GLY A 515 -3.97 -4.92 14.24
CA GLY A 515 -4.49 -4.04 13.19
C GLY A 515 -4.98 -2.74 13.78
N SER A 516 -5.50 -1.85 12.92
CA SER A 516 -6.04 -0.57 13.36
C SER A 516 -7.50 -0.38 12.94
N TYR A 517 -8.29 0.28 13.79
CA TYR A 517 -9.71 0.52 13.55
C TYR A 517 -10.17 1.86 14.14
N ASP A 518 -11.30 2.35 13.64
CA ASP A 518 -12.14 3.35 14.32
C ASP A 518 -13.43 2.67 14.80
N ILE A 519 -14.00 3.10 15.92
CA ILE A 519 -15.29 2.61 16.44
C ILE A 519 -16.31 3.74 16.58
N ARG A 520 -17.59 3.41 16.42
CA ARG A 520 -18.72 4.28 16.72
C ARG A 520 -19.85 3.50 17.37
N ALA A 521 -20.54 4.14 18.32
CA ALA A 521 -21.83 3.72 18.82
C ALA A 521 -22.84 4.85 18.57
N ARG A 522 -24.03 4.52 18.05
CA ARG A 522 -25.09 5.53 17.82
C ARG A 522 -26.48 5.00 18.09
N LEU A 523 -27.37 5.91 18.45
CA LEU A 523 -28.79 5.64 18.58
C LEU A 523 -29.45 5.65 17.20
N LEU A 524 -30.39 4.74 17.01
CA LEU A 524 -31.26 4.64 15.84
C LEU A 524 -32.67 5.12 16.17
N SER A 525 -33.17 4.85 17.38
CA SER A 525 -34.44 5.39 17.91
C SER A 525 -34.59 5.15 19.41
N GLY A 526 -35.60 5.75 20.04
CA GLY A 526 -36.04 5.39 21.40
C GLY A 526 -35.07 5.76 22.53
N GLY A 527 -34.10 6.63 22.27
CA GLY A 527 -33.12 7.10 23.25
C GLY A 527 -32.71 8.55 23.03
N GLY A 528 -32.49 9.30 24.11
CA GLY A 528 -32.10 10.71 24.09
C GLY A 528 -33.29 11.69 24.21
N THR A 529 -32.99 12.96 24.46
CA THR A 529 -33.99 14.04 24.44
C THR A 529 -34.38 14.32 22.98
N ALA A 530 -35.68 14.45 22.70
CA ALA A 530 -36.14 14.95 21.40
C ALA A 530 -35.46 16.30 21.10
N PRO A 531 -35.14 16.60 19.84
CA PRO A 531 -34.60 17.91 19.51
C PRO A 531 -35.63 18.97 19.91
N SER A 532 -35.16 20.16 20.26
CA SER A 532 -36.05 21.31 20.42
C SER A 532 -35.48 22.47 19.63
N ILE A 533 -36.18 22.90 18.59
CA ILE A 533 -35.83 24.02 17.75
C ILE A 533 -36.46 25.28 18.36
N SER A 534 -35.61 26.17 18.86
CA SER A 534 -36.02 27.44 19.47
C SER A 534 -36.11 28.59 18.46
N GLY A 535 -35.49 28.45 17.28
CA GLY A 535 -35.53 29.48 16.25
C GLY A 535 -34.94 29.05 14.92
N ILE A 536 -35.33 29.77 13.87
CA ILE A 536 -34.88 29.61 12.48
C ILE A 536 -34.60 31.00 11.90
N ALA A 537 -33.43 31.17 11.28
CA ALA A 537 -33.01 32.43 10.69
C ALA A 537 -32.34 32.22 9.31
N PRO A 538 -32.69 33.02 8.28
CA PRO A 538 -33.79 33.98 8.27
C PRO A 538 -35.17 33.29 8.39
N SER A 539 -36.17 34.01 8.89
CA SER A 539 -37.55 33.50 9.00
C SER A 539 -38.31 33.52 7.67
N ALA A 540 -37.73 34.17 6.65
CA ALA A 540 -38.21 34.17 5.28
C ALA A 540 -37.04 34.27 4.29
N VAL A 541 -37.18 33.63 3.14
CA VAL A 541 -36.24 33.72 2.01
C VAL A 541 -37.01 34.05 0.74
N LEU A 542 -36.33 34.64 -0.26
CA LEU A 542 -36.92 34.81 -1.57
C LEU A 542 -36.89 33.50 -2.35
N ALA A 543 -37.84 33.30 -3.25
CA ALA A 543 -37.89 32.12 -4.12
C ALA A 543 -36.64 32.01 -5.01
N VAL A 544 -36.07 33.15 -5.42
CA VAL A 544 -34.79 33.23 -6.14
C VAL A 544 -33.90 34.28 -5.48
N GLU A 545 -32.71 33.90 -5.06
CA GLU A 545 -31.69 34.85 -4.59
C GLU A 545 -30.31 34.47 -5.15
N PRO A 546 -29.38 35.44 -5.26
CA PRO A 546 -28.02 35.14 -5.70
C PRO A 546 -27.31 34.19 -4.73
N GLY A 547 -26.72 33.11 -5.25
CA GLY A 547 -26.10 32.06 -4.44
C GLY A 547 -27.10 31.10 -3.78
N THR A 548 -26.61 30.30 -2.83
CA THR A 548 -27.42 29.31 -2.12
C THR A 548 -27.82 29.87 -0.74
N PRO A 549 -29.13 30.04 -0.45
CA PRO A 549 -29.58 30.49 0.86
C PRO A 549 -29.10 29.56 1.97
N ILE A 550 -28.63 30.13 3.08
CA ILE A 550 -28.26 29.37 4.28
C ILE A 550 -29.28 29.66 5.39
N LEU A 551 -30.04 28.65 5.79
CA LEU A 551 -30.83 28.70 7.02
C LEU A 551 -29.98 28.26 8.21
N THR A 552 -30.15 28.95 9.33
CA THR A 552 -29.60 28.55 10.63
C THR A 552 -30.74 28.19 11.56
N LEU A 553 -30.77 26.93 12.00
CA LEU A 553 -31.62 26.48 13.10
C LEU A 553 -30.86 26.65 14.41
N THR A 554 -31.56 27.15 15.43
CA THR A 554 -31.07 27.23 16.81
C THR A 554 -31.96 26.40 17.72
N GLY A 555 -31.38 25.74 18.72
CA GLY A 555 -32.13 24.81 19.56
C GLY A 555 -31.31 24.12 20.64
N SER A 556 -31.73 22.91 20.99
CA SER A 556 -31.04 21.99 21.89
C SER A 556 -31.22 20.54 21.41
N ALA A 557 -30.32 19.64 21.85
CA ALA A 557 -30.30 18.23 21.46
C ALA A 557 -30.15 18.03 19.94
N LEU A 558 -29.40 18.90 19.26
CA LEU A 558 -29.19 18.86 17.81
C LEU A 558 -27.99 17.99 17.38
N LEU A 559 -27.05 17.65 18.28
CA LEU A 559 -25.89 16.81 17.93
C LEU A 559 -26.29 15.42 17.39
N ALA A 560 -27.42 14.90 17.86
CA ALA A 560 -27.92 13.59 17.49
C ALA A 560 -28.76 13.59 16.20
N THR A 561 -28.70 14.67 15.40
CA THR A 561 -29.46 14.77 14.14
C THR A 561 -29.11 13.62 13.20
N SER A 562 -30.12 12.83 12.86
CA SER A 562 -30.03 11.71 11.91
C SER A 562 -30.53 12.09 10.51
N SER A 563 -31.46 13.03 10.42
CA SER A 563 -31.90 13.59 9.14
C SER A 563 -32.52 14.98 9.31
N VAL A 564 -32.46 15.77 8.25
CA VAL A 564 -33.15 17.05 8.12
C VAL A 564 -34.06 16.96 6.89
N LEU A 565 -35.34 17.28 7.05
CA LEU A 565 -36.30 17.34 5.95
C LEU A 565 -36.70 18.79 5.72
N VAL A 566 -36.84 19.20 4.47
CA VAL A 566 -37.38 20.51 4.08
C VAL A 566 -38.57 20.28 3.15
N GLY A 567 -39.74 20.81 3.51
CA GLY A 567 -40.98 20.58 2.75
C GLY A 567 -41.38 19.10 2.68
N GLY A 568 -41.01 18.31 3.71
CA GLY A 568 -41.25 16.86 3.76
C GLY A 568 -40.26 16.02 2.96
N VAL A 569 -39.27 16.63 2.31
CA VAL A 569 -38.24 15.91 1.53
C VAL A 569 -36.94 15.84 2.33
N PRO A 570 -36.36 14.64 2.55
CA PRO A 570 -35.06 14.50 3.19
C PRO A 570 -33.95 15.18 2.39
N LEU A 571 -33.14 16.01 3.07
CA LEU A 571 -31.97 16.63 2.47
C LEU A 571 -30.77 15.67 2.43
N PRO A 572 -29.96 15.71 1.36
CA PRO A 572 -28.66 15.06 1.35
C PRO A 572 -27.77 15.58 2.49
N PRO A 573 -26.88 14.75 3.08
CA PRO A 573 -25.97 15.19 4.14
C PRO A 573 -25.04 16.35 3.74
N ALA A 574 -24.77 16.53 2.44
CA ALA A 574 -23.97 17.66 1.96
C ALA A 574 -24.68 19.03 2.06
N ASN A 575 -26.00 19.03 2.24
CA ASN A 575 -26.83 20.24 2.29
C ASN A 575 -27.08 20.76 3.70
N TYR A 576 -26.54 20.13 4.75
CA TYR A 576 -26.62 20.66 6.10
C TYR A 576 -25.40 20.28 6.93
N SER A 577 -25.12 21.08 7.96
CA SER A 577 -24.03 20.85 8.90
C SER A 577 -24.55 21.03 10.33
N VAL A 578 -24.35 20.02 11.16
CA VAL A 578 -24.60 20.11 12.61
C VAL A 578 -23.39 20.78 13.25
N VAL A 579 -23.49 22.09 13.49
CA VAL A 579 -22.38 22.92 13.98
C VAL A 579 -22.12 22.66 15.45
N SER A 580 -23.18 22.48 16.25
CA SER A 580 -23.12 22.20 17.68
C SER A 580 -24.43 21.57 18.15
N ASP A 581 -24.55 21.29 19.45
CA ASP A 581 -25.81 20.83 20.04
C ASP A 581 -26.94 21.85 20.00
N THR A 582 -26.61 23.10 19.67
CA THR A 582 -27.55 24.20 19.61
C THR A 582 -27.75 24.76 18.22
N THR A 583 -26.98 24.32 17.21
CA THR A 583 -26.96 24.98 15.91
C THR A 583 -26.83 23.99 14.74
N ILE A 584 -27.70 24.11 13.74
CA ILE A 584 -27.59 23.45 12.43
C ILE A 584 -27.63 24.52 11.34
N THR A 585 -26.75 24.44 10.36
CA THR A 585 -26.83 25.24 9.13
C THR A 585 -27.32 24.38 7.98
N ILE A 586 -28.18 24.93 7.12
CA ILE A 586 -28.81 24.23 6.00
C ILE A 586 -28.61 25.07 4.74
N ALA A 587 -27.94 24.50 3.74
CA ALA A 587 -27.92 25.03 2.38
C ALA A 587 -29.21 24.63 1.66
N LEU A 588 -30.12 25.59 1.55
CA LEU A 588 -31.44 25.37 0.99
C LEU A 588 -31.36 25.03 -0.50
N PRO A 589 -31.95 23.90 -0.93
CA PRO A 589 -32.19 23.69 -2.35
C PRO A 589 -33.27 24.67 -2.86
N MET A 590 -33.36 24.80 -4.19
CA MET A 590 -34.48 25.50 -4.82
C MET A 590 -35.80 24.77 -4.50
N LEU A 591 -36.82 25.52 -4.07
CA LEU A 591 -38.10 24.96 -3.64
C LEU A 591 -39.22 25.28 -4.62
N ASP A 592 -40.04 24.29 -4.96
CA ASP A 592 -41.19 24.43 -5.88
C ASP A 592 -42.48 24.90 -5.18
N VAL A 593 -42.35 25.74 -4.14
CA VAL A 593 -43.49 26.20 -3.33
C VAL A 593 -43.24 27.59 -2.74
N LEU A 594 -44.31 28.38 -2.67
CA LEU A 594 -44.35 29.64 -1.92
C LEU A 594 -45.12 29.46 -0.61
N GLY A 595 -44.85 30.32 0.36
CA GLY A 595 -45.50 30.33 1.67
C GLY A 595 -44.73 29.52 2.70
N LEU A 596 -45.46 29.00 3.69
CA LEU A 596 -44.85 28.34 4.85
C LEU A 596 -44.26 26.98 4.46
N VAL A 597 -42.97 26.78 4.72
CA VAL A 597 -42.26 25.53 4.50
C VAL A 597 -41.73 25.02 5.83
N GLU A 598 -42.03 23.76 6.13
CA GLU A 598 -41.54 23.09 7.33
C GLU A 598 -40.12 22.58 7.15
N VAL A 599 -39.32 22.72 8.21
CA VAL A 599 -38.00 22.11 8.37
C VAL A 599 -38.09 21.18 9.58
N ILE A 600 -37.95 19.88 9.34
CA ILE A 600 -38.06 18.86 10.37
C ILE A 600 -36.65 18.35 10.68
N VAL A 601 -36.22 18.47 11.92
CA VAL A 601 -34.99 17.85 12.41
C VAL A 601 -35.37 16.57 13.12
N VAL A 602 -34.85 15.44 12.64
CA VAL A 602 -35.08 14.13 13.24
C VAL A 602 -33.83 13.69 13.98
N THR A 603 -34.02 13.24 15.22
CA THR A 603 -33.02 12.55 16.03
C THR A 603 -33.59 11.20 16.49
N PRO A 604 -32.76 10.32 17.06
CA PRO A 604 -33.24 9.12 17.73
C PRO A 604 -34.20 9.37 18.91
N GLY A 605 -34.14 10.56 19.53
CA GLY A 605 -35.02 10.95 20.65
C GLY A 605 -36.41 11.46 20.20
N GLY A 606 -36.60 11.68 18.90
CA GLY A 606 -37.82 12.24 18.32
C GLY A 606 -37.50 13.26 17.22
N ALA A 607 -38.53 13.96 16.76
CA ALA A 607 -38.40 15.02 15.78
C ALA A 607 -39.00 16.32 16.32
N ASP A 608 -38.49 17.45 15.83
CA ASP A 608 -39.09 18.76 16.04
C ASP A 608 -39.08 19.54 14.74
N THR A 609 -40.02 20.47 14.63
CA THR A 609 -40.33 21.18 13.40
C THR A 609 -40.21 22.67 13.61
N ALA A 610 -39.48 23.33 12.73
CA ALA A 610 -39.54 24.77 12.54
C ALA A 610 -40.14 25.09 11.17
N SER A 611 -40.45 26.35 10.92
CA SER A 611 -40.96 26.77 9.64
C SER A 611 -40.39 28.13 9.25
N PHE A 612 -40.11 28.30 7.97
CA PHE A 612 -39.77 29.59 7.37
C PHE A 612 -40.72 29.84 6.20
N THR A 613 -40.76 31.08 5.71
CA THR A 613 -41.60 31.46 4.58
C THR A 613 -40.77 31.62 3.31
N VAL A 614 -41.16 30.97 2.22
CA VAL A 614 -40.65 31.28 0.87
C VAL A 614 -41.53 32.37 0.28
N LEU A 615 -40.96 33.53 0.00
CA LEU A 615 -41.66 34.68 -0.55
C LEU A 615 -41.46 34.73 -2.07
N ALA A 616 -42.50 35.17 -2.80
CA ALA A 616 -42.30 35.60 -4.17
C ALA A 616 -41.32 36.77 -4.21
N ASN A 617 -40.50 36.83 -5.25
CA ASN A 617 -39.56 37.93 -5.45
C ASN A 617 -40.31 39.23 -5.75
N ASP A 618 -40.21 40.21 -4.87
CA ASP A 618 -40.65 41.59 -5.09
C ASP A 618 -39.65 42.54 -4.40
N PRO A 619 -38.72 43.18 -5.14
CA PRO A 619 -38.56 43.21 -6.62
C PRO A 619 -38.11 41.85 -7.23
N PRO A 620 -38.18 41.66 -8.57
CA PRO A 620 -37.79 40.39 -9.21
C PRO A 620 -36.33 40.00 -8.95
N GLY A 621 -36.02 38.72 -9.06
CA GLY A 621 -34.69 38.15 -8.91
C GLY A 621 -34.27 37.31 -10.12
N ILE A 622 -32.98 37.27 -10.42
CA ILE A 622 -32.40 36.42 -11.45
C ILE A 622 -31.10 35.77 -10.95
N GLU A 623 -30.92 34.50 -11.26
CA GLU A 623 -29.68 33.77 -10.98
C GLU A 623 -29.25 32.89 -12.17
N LEU A 624 -27.95 32.84 -12.41
CA LEU A 624 -27.33 32.07 -13.48
C LEU A 624 -26.83 30.72 -12.94
N GLU A 625 -27.29 29.62 -13.54
CA GLU A 625 -26.92 28.26 -13.13
C GLU A 625 -25.50 27.91 -13.64
N THR A 626 -24.45 28.46 -13.02
CA THR A 626 -23.03 28.19 -13.36
C THR A 626 -22.23 27.55 -12.22
N GLY A 627 -22.91 27.04 -11.19
CA GLY A 627 -22.26 26.36 -10.06
C GLY A 627 -21.19 27.19 -9.36
N GLY A 628 -21.35 28.52 -9.33
CA GLY A 628 -20.40 29.43 -8.67
C GLY A 628 -19.11 29.72 -9.45
N THR A 629 -18.95 29.23 -10.69
CA THR A 629 -17.70 29.41 -11.46
C THR A 629 -17.69 30.64 -12.38
N GLY A 630 -18.84 31.27 -12.65
CA GLY A 630 -18.93 32.51 -13.43
C GLY A 630 -18.60 32.37 -14.93
N PHE A 631 -18.49 31.14 -15.46
CA PHE A 631 -18.19 30.89 -16.88
C PHE A 631 -19.41 30.38 -17.66
N LEU A 632 -19.61 30.89 -18.86
CA LEU A 632 -20.62 30.50 -19.85
C LEU A 632 -19.93 29.85 -21.06
N THR A 633 -20.63 29.04 -21.85
CA THR A 633 -20.07 28.49 -23.11
C THR A 633 -21.00 28.78 -24.29
N THR A 634 -20.43 28.97 -25.48
CA THR A 634 -21.23 29.28 -26.68
C THR A 634 -22.14 28.14 -27.12
N PHE A 635 -21.74 26.89 -26.86
CA PHE A 635 -22.52 25.68 -27.13
C PHE A 635 -23.52 25.34 -26.01
N GLY A 636 -23.22 25.73 -24.77
CA GLY A 636 -24.02 25.43 -23.58
C GLY A 636 -25.03 26.50 -23.19
N GLY A 637 -25.10 27.66 -23.86
CA GLY A 637 -26.08 28.71 -23.56
C GLY A 637 -26.02 29.26 -22.13
N ALA A 638 -27.10 29.90 -21.69
CA ALA A 638 -27.28 30.36 -20.31
C ALA A 638 -28.62 29.87 -19.76
N THR A 639 -28.60 29.07 -18.69
CA THR A 639 -29.81 28.73 -17.93
C THR A 639 -30.00 29.75 -16.82
N LEU A 640 -31.14 30.44 -16.85
CA LEU A 640 -31.50 31.49 -15.90
C LEU A 640 -32.68 31.02 -15.06
N THR A 641 -32.52 31.13 -13.75
CA THR A 641 -33.62 31.01 -12.78
C THR A 641 -34.16 32.40 -12.50
N ILE A 642 -35.46 32.60 -12.69
CA ILE A 642 -36.11 33.90 -12.67
C ILE A 642 -37.25 33.86 -11.66
N GLY A 643 -37.20 34.76 -10.68
CA GLY A 643 -38.26 34.99 -9.70
C GLY A 643 -38.90 36.36 -9.89
N ALA A 644 -40.21 36.46 -9.74
CA ALA A 644 -40.96 37.73 -9.70
C ALA A 644 -42.29 37.53 -8.95
N PRO A 645 -43.15 38.55 -8.80
CA PRO A 645 -44.50 38.32 -8.30
C PRO A 645 -45.25 37.32 -9.20
N VAL A 646 -46.03 36.43 -8.58
CA VAL A 646 -46.76 35.38 -9.30
C VAL A 646 -47.69 35.99 -10.34
N GLY A 647 -47.61 35.51 -11.58
CA GLY A 647 -48.41 36.00 -12.71
C GLY A 647 -47.79 37.19 -13.45
N ASN A 648 -46.74 37.82 -12.94
CA ASN A 648 -46.04 38.88 -13.65
C ASN A 648 -45.31 38.34 -14.89
N TRP A 649 -45.19 39.21 -15.89
CA TRP A 649 -44.35 38.97 -17.05
C TRP A 649 -42.94 39.42 -16.72
N ALA A 650 -42.01 38.48 -16.69
CA ALA A 650 -40.59 38.71 -16.48
C ALA A 650 -39.85 38.71 -17.81
N PHE A 651 -39.52 39.90 -18.32
CA PHE A 651 -38.79 40.10 -19.57
C PHE A 651 -37.29 40.02 -19.32
N VAL A 652 -36.61 39.09 -19.98
CA VAL A 652 -35.17 38.88 -19.85
C VAL A 652 -34.43 39.75 -20.85
N ALA A 653 -33.52 40.57 -20.31
CA ALA A 653 -32.59 41.39 -21.06
C ALA A 653 -31.15 40.93 -20.80
N VAL A 654 -30.30 41.06 -21.82
CA VAL A 654 -28.86 40.78 -21.74
C VAL A 654 -28.06 41.89 -22.41
N SER A 655 -26.89 42.21 -21.88
CA SER A 655 -25.96 43.17 -22.48
C SER A 655 -24.51 42.79 -22.21
N PRO A 656 -23.56 43.06 -23.12
CA PRO A 656 -22.13 43.02 -22.82
C PRO A 656 -21.65 44.23 -22.00
N GLU A 657 -22.49 45.24 -21.77
CA GLU A 657 -22.14 46.45 -21.04
C GLU A 657 -23.01 46.61 -19.77
N ASN A 658 -22.35 46.71 -18.62
CA ASN A 658 -22.99 47.04 -17.34
C ASN A 658 -23.15 48.57 -17.18
N LEU A 659 -23.83 49.19 -18.15
CA LEU A 659 -24.19 50.60 -18.15
C LEU A 659 -25.72 50.73 -18.22
N PRO A 660 -26.35 51.65 -17.47
CA PRO A 660 -27.79 51.64 -17.30
C PRO A 660 -28.58 52.00 -18.57
N THR A 661 -29.80 51.48 -18.64
CA THR A 661 -30.85 51.86 -19.57
C THR A 661 -32.07 52.33 -18.77
N VAL A 662 -32.34 53.63 -18.81
CA VAL A 662 -33.44 54.24 -18.03
C VAL A 662 -34.46 54.85 -18.98
N VAL A 663 -35.73 54.48 -18.79
CA VAL A 663 -36.86 55.18 -19.40
C VAL A 663 -37.64 55.85 -18.28
N PRO A 664 -37.52 57.18 -18.11
CA PRO A 664 -38.12 57.89 -16.98
C PRO A 664 -39.61 57.59 -16.83
N GLY A 665 -40.01 57.17 -15.63
CA GLY A 665 -41.39 56.83 -15.29
C GLY A 665 -41.89 55.48 -15.81
N LEU A 666 -41.06 54.70 -16.53
CA LEU A 666 -41.42 53.37 -17.02
C LEU A 666 -40.56 52.26 -16.43
N PHE A 667 -39.22 52.35 -16.49
CA PHE A 667 -38.33 51.37 -15.85
C PHE A 667 -36.88 51.88 -15.83
N ALA A 668 -36.06 51.24 -15.00
CA ALA A 668 -34.61 51.44 -14.98
C ALA A 668 -33.91 50.07 -14.91
N LEU A 669 -33.15 49.73 -15.95
CA LEU A 669 -32.23 48.60 -15.97
C LEU A 669 -30.81 49.12 -15.76
N ASP A 670 -29.97 48.35 -15.08
CA ASP A 670 -28.56 48.67 -14.83
C ASP A 670 -27.65 48.30 -16.02
N ILE A 671 -28.22 47.66 -17.04
CA ILE A 671 -27.50 47.15 -18.22
C ILE A 671 -27.99 47.77 -19.54
N GLY A 672 -27.18 47.68 -20.61
CA GLY A 672 -27.62 47.99 -21.98
C GLY A 672 -27.32 49.38 -22.55
N ASN A 673 -26.69 50.26 -21.78
CA ASN A 673 -26.15 51.55 -22.22
C ASN A 673 -27.14 52.38 -23.05
N ASN A 674 -28.26 52.78 -22.43
CA ASN A 674 -29.35 53.50 -23.10
C ASN A 674 -29.84 52.82 -24.39
N PHE A 675 -30.11 51.51 -24.33
CA PHE A 675 -30.53 50.65 -25.45
C PHE A 675 -29.48 50.37 -26.54
N THR A 676 -28.28 50.93 -26.48
CA THR A 676 -27.28 50.73 -27.55
C THR A 676 -26.73 49.31 -27.60
N SER A 677 -26.70 48.63 -26.46
CA SER A 677 -26.17 47.27 -26.31
C SER A 677 -27.14 46.33 -25.59
N LEU A 678 -28.39 46.75 -25.36
CA LEU A 678 -29.43 45.95 -24.71
C LEU A 678 -30.11 45.00 -25.71
N LEU A 679 -30.12 43.70 -25.40
CA LEU A 679 -30.78 42.69 -26.21
C LEU A 679 -31.89 42.01 -25.41
N TYR A 680 -33.09 41.94 -26.00
CA TYR A 680 -34.20 41.16 -25.44
C TYR A 680 -34.08 39.68 -25.82
N LYS A 681 -34.26 38.78 -24.85
CA LYS A 681 -34.10 37.33 -25.04
C LYS A 681 -35.40 36.53 -24.89
N GLY A 682 -36.45 37.12 -24.35
CA GLY A 682 -37.75 36.48 -24.17
C GLY A 682 -38.39 36.85 -22.84
N ALA A 683 -39.58 36.34 -22.61
CA ALA A 683 -40.29 36.50 -21.35
C ALA A 683 -40.68 35.15 -20.76
N VAL A 684 -40.89 35.15 -19.44
CA VAL A 684 -41.56 34.08 -18.69
C VAL A 684 -42.72 34.67 -17.90
N ILE A 685 -43.79 33.90 -17.73
CA ILE A 685 -44.86 34.26 -16.79
C ILE A 685 -44.55 33.48 -15.52
N VAL A 686 -44.32 34.19 -14.42
CA VAL A 686 -43.90 33.52 -13.19
C VAL A 686 -45.05 32.66 -12.64
N PRO A 687 -44.86 31.33 -12.51
CA PRO A 687 -45.90 30.41 -12.10
C PRO A 687 -46.21 30.53 -10.60
N ALA A 688 -47.20 29.79 -10.12
CA ALA A 688 -47.65 29.81 -8.72
C ALA A 688 -46.55 29.44 -7.69
N LYS A 689 -45.49 28.75 -8.12
CA LYS A 689 -44.32 28.43 -7.29
C LYS A 689 -43.30 29.57 -7.13
N GLY A 690 -43.55 30.73 -7.75
CA GLY A 690 -42.77 31.97 -7.54
C GLY A 690 -41.51 32.12 -8.37
N TRP A 691 -41.12 31.08 -9.12
CA TRP A 691 -39.99 31.13 -10.06
C TRP A 691 -40.18 30.21 -11.25
N ASP A 692 -39.45 30.51 -12.33
CA ASP A 692 -39.32 29.65 -13.51
C ASP A 692 -37.84 29.58 -13.94
N GLN A 693 -37.45 28.52 -14.63
CA GLN A 693 -36.09 28.36 -15.14
C GLN A 693 -36.11 28.12 -16.63
N LYS A 694 -35.28 28.88 -17.35
CA LYS A 694 -35.30 28.87 -18.81
C LYS A 694 -33.90 28.95 -19.38
N PHE A 695 -33.70 28.13 -20.41
CA PHE A 695 -32.49 28.11 -21.21
C PHE A 695 -32.54 29.16 -22.32
N TYR A 696 -31.47 29.94 -22.45
CA TYR A 696 -31.30 30.93 -23.50
C TYR A 696 -30.05 30.62 -24.33
N SER A 697 -30.23 30.46 -25.64
CA SER A 697 -29.09 30.26 -26.56
C SER A 697 -28.24 31.54 -26.68
N LEU A 698 -26.92 31.33 -26.60
CA LEU A 698 -25.88 32.33 -26.81
C LEU A 698 -25.13 32.11 -28.15
N THR A 699 -25.71 31.31 -29.06
CA THR A 699 -25.13 31.08 -30.39
C THR A 699 -24.96 32.40 -31.14
N GLY A 700 -23.75 32.65 -31.66
CA GLY A 700 -23.41 33.87 -32.39
C GLY A 700 -22.94 35.04 -31.52
N VAL A 701 -22.88 34.88 -30.19
CA VAL A 701 -22.21 35.85 -29.31
C VAL A 701 -20.71 35.61 -29.30
N THR A 702 -19.91 36.67 -29.40
CA THR A 702 -18.45 36.59 -29.44
C THR A 702 -17.89 36.07 -28.10
N PRO A 703 -17.10 34.97 -28.09
CA PRO A 703 -16.37 34.54 -26.91
C PRO A 703 -15.44 35.63 -26.36
N GLY A 704 -15.19 35.62 -25.06
CA GLY A 704 -14.37 36.60 -24.33
C GLY A 704 -15.15 37.78 -23.77
N LEU A 705 -16.46 37.87 -24.02
CA LEU A 705 -17.33 38.90 -23.44
C LEU A 705 -17.90 38.44 -22.10
N THR A 706 -17.94 39.35 -21.12
CA THR A 706 -18.81 39.18 -19.94
C THR A 706 -20.21 39.60 -20.34
N LEU A 707 -21.19 38.73 -20.15
CA LEU A 707 -22.59 39.02 -20.38
C LEU A 707 -23.27 39.29 -19.05
N HIS A 708 -24.07 40.36 -19.02
CA HIS A 708 -24.87 40.79 -17.88
C HIS A 708 -26.35 40.56 -18.21
N PHE A 709 -27.06 39.84 -17.34
CA PHE A 709 -28.47 39.51 -17.47
C PHE A 709 -29.28 40.24 -16.40
N GLN A 710 -30.43 40.78 -16.79
CA GLN A 710 -31.37 41.43 -15.87
C GLN A 710 -32.80 41.17 -16.35
N VAL A 711 -33.73 41.10 -15.41
CA VAL A 711 -35.15 40.89 -15.66
C VAL A 711 -35.91 42.17 -15.37
N LEU A 712 -36.82 42.53 -16.27
CA LEU A 712 -37.85 43.53 -16.03
C LEU A 712 -39.17 42.80 -15.74
N SER A 713 -39.70 42.93 -14.53
CA SER A 713 -41.02 42.40 -14.15
C SER A 713 -42.11 43.44 -14.41
N VAL A 714 -43.19 43.04 -15.07
CA VAL A 714 -44.35 43.88 -15.34
C VAL A 714 -45.62 43.14 -14.95
N ASP A 715 -46.48 43.79 -14.17
CA ASP A 715 -47.82 43.29 -13.88
C ASP A 715 -48.67 43.35 -15.17
N PRO A 716 -49.24 42.22 -15.64
CA PRO A 716 -50.01 42.19 -16.88
C PRO A 716 -51.33 42.98 -16.84
N LEU A 717 -51.83 43.33 -15.64
CA LEU A 717 -53.04 44.10 -15.43
C LEU A 717 -52.75 45.60 -15.25
N LEU A 718 -51.66 45.94 -14.56
CA LEU A 718 -51.30 47.34 -14.28
C LEU A 718 -50.40 47.96 -15.36
N GLY A 719 -49.64 47.15 -16.10
CA GLY A 719 -48.69 47.61 -17.10
C GLY A 719 -47.46 48.28 -16.46
N LEU A 720 -46.85 49.23 -17.17
CA LEU A 720 -45.68 49.97 -16.69
C LEU A 720 -46.07 51.01 -15.62
N PRO A 721 -45.21 51.32 -14.64
CA PRO A 721 -43.79 50.99 -14.59
C PRO A 721 -43.50 49.54 -14.18
N GLY A 722 -42.36 49.02 -14.64
CA GLY A 722 -41.86 47.69 -14.28
C GLY A 722 -40.63 47.77 -13.38
N ASP A 723 -40.46 46.74 -12.54
CA ASP A 723 -39.34 46.63 -11.60
C ASP A 723 -38.22 45.78 -12.17
N ALA A 724 -36.98 46.22 -11.98
CA ALA A 724 -35.79 45.51 -12.44
C ALA A 724 -35.23 44.58 -11.37
N SER A 725 -34.67 43.45 -11.79
CA SER A 725 -34.00 42.51 -10.90
C SER A 725 -32.58 42.94 -10.57
N ASN A 726 -31.89 42.17 -9.73
CA ASN A 726 -30.43 42.19 -9.67
C ASN A 726 -29.81 41.86 -11.05
N VAL A 727 -28.54 42.20 -11.24
CA VAL A 727 -27.75 41.80 -12.41
C VAL A 727 -27.01 40.49 -12.10
N SER A 728 -27.14 39.48 -12.96
CA SER A 728 -26.35 38.24 -12.91
C SER A 728 -25.42 38.19 -14.12
N SER A 729 -24.15 37.80 -13.92
CA SER A 729 -23.11 37.96 -14.95
C SER A 729 -22.28 36.69 -15.15
N GLY A 730 -21.80 36.46 -16.37
CA GLY A 730 -20.88 35.36 -16.67
C GLY A 730 -19.96 35.66 -17.86
N LEU A 731 -18.72 35.18 -17.79
CA LEU A 731 -17.74 35.27 -18.87
C LEU A 731 -18.01 34.18 -19.91
N LEU A 732 -18.30 34.58 -21.14
CA LEU A 732 -18.49 33.65 -22.24
C LEU A 732 -17.15 33.10 -22.73
N LEU A 733 -16.90 31.82 -22.47
CA LEU A 733 -15.80 31.05 -23.03
C LEU A 733 -16.23 30.40 -24.35
N LEU A 734 -15.23 29.97 -25.14
CA LEU A 734 -15.43 29.27 -26.41
C LEU A 734 -16.31 28.03 -26.23
#